data_AF-T2JWW2-F1
#
_entry.id   AF-T2JWW2-F1
#
_cell.length_a   1.000
_cell.length_b   1.000
_cell.length_c   1.000
_cell.angle_alpha   90.00
_cell.angle_beta   90.00
_cell.angle_gamma   90.00
#
_symmetry.space_group_name_H-M   'P 1'
#
loop_
_entity.id
_entity.type
_entity.pdbx_description
1 polymer ?
#
loop_
_entity_poly.entity_id
_entity_poly.type
_entity_poly.pdbx_seq_one_letter_code
_entity_poly.pdbx_strand_id
1 'polypeptide(L)'
;MSNIGKKIELGEKLGFLFEVGFNIGLLTYIKQNNIKQNYDDLYSQDLKQLKFSRIIDKLAIDERVVSDSNRKIIKDWVLFFLQKAFLSGLNFLQEYFEAVGIEKKYYKKLNILYYQCYFHGNNSLGTYTTKTDIEAYTSSLKQLGDIDNIEQYLNQYKGKGEFLKADTLMLVKYKDKKYIISIDYSIFAIREIQDLDNLHSVEVLKRILLKEIAYLRKKSVFASLGLDSKTPKINLSESLASYYKAFITKDKESMKMIQAGSYAYSFYCFLQSQNLLEDQESVNINIFGYSDRGISSLTLTNTEEHINILKTCYHIYTNAREEELPTAREKSLTKIKRQAAKSFTNGKEFFNELMETKNNNKPIHSLTHTEIVDNFLSPIDTIPTEISNNLKLDPKLDLRNAHKELIQRELESDKHYLFLTGNPGIGKTTAITEFLKQPKILDEGFLFFYISPRIQVNLDIIEKFTDINTGEIYDDRIFAITSNANLIRSNNRNITVNYRSNTHQDKRFKHNNVHFIRQNEELEYNSSNFDEVVRQNEDTLREQNINGNGVLQSICEATDTLIKSEISNNIVATVSMQSYKKTPRGNTFNKHFPKIFNSAYNSRKGKFLEDNMRNISSRIKHIFVMVDEITGDENGVNLLHEISKFFRQFTEEYGFNYKIIVADASIVNPDVINQHFSSTVSEPNKIFF
;
A
#
# COMPACT_ATOMS: atom_id res chain seq x y z
N MET A 1 -25.05 -47.13 8.46
CA MET A 1 -24.76 -46.98 7.02
C MET A 1 -25.51 -45.76 6.51
N SER A 2 -24.87 -44.59 6.50
CA SER A 2 -25.38 -43.38 5.84
C SER A 2 -24.21 -42.80 5.04
N ASN A 3 -24.39 -42.75 3.72
CA ASN A 3 -23.42 -42.26 2.76
C ASN A 3 -23.14 -40.77 2.98
N ILE A 4 -22.07 -40.47 3.72
CA ILE A 4 -21.42 -39.15 3.77
C ILE A 4 -20.54 -39.06 2.52
N GLY A 5 -21.18 -38.92 1.36
CA GLY A 5 -20.53 -38.68 0.08
C GLY A 5 -20.58 -37.18 -0.25
N LYS A 6 -19.41 -36.53 -0.15
CA LYS A 6 -19.04 -35.17 -0.62
C LYS A 6 -20.16 -34.35 -1.27
N LYS A 7 -20.71 -33.39 -0.51
CA LYS A 7 -21.39 -32.21 -1.05
C LYS A 7 -20.31 -31.34 -1.71
N ILE A 8 -20.21 -31.35 -3.04
CA ILE A 8 -19.40 -30.35 -3.75
C ILE A 8 -20.16 -29.03 -3.58
N GLU A 9 -19.60 -28.07 -2.86
CA GLU A 9 -20.22 -26.75 -2.67
C GLU A 9 -20.31 -26.06 -4.04
N LEU A 10 -21.50 -25.57 -4.41
CA LEU A 10 -21.78 -24.81 -5.64
C LEU A 10 -20.70 -23.77 -6.00
N GLY A 11 -20.07 -23.18 -4.97
CA GLY A 11 -18.95 -22.26 -5.13
C GLY A 11 -17.70 -22.81 -5.81
N GLU A 12 -17.35 -24.07 -5.58
CA GLU A 12 -16.21 -24.69 -6.28
C GLU A 12 -16.50 -24.89 -7.76
N LYS A 13 -17.75 -25.24 -8.11
CA LYS A 13 -18.16 -25.46 -9.51
C LYS A 13 -18.23 -24.16 -10.30
N LEU A 14 -18.73 -23.09 -9.68
CA LEU A 14 -18.69 -21.74 -10.26
C LEU A 14 -17.25 -21.22 -10.35
N GLY A 15 -16.35 -21.68 -9.47
CA GLY A 15 -14.89 -21.62 -9.58
C GLY A 15 -14.36 -21.93 -10.98
N PHE A 16 -14.64 -23.15 -11.44
CA PHE A 16 -14.21 -23.63 -12.76
C PHE A 16 -14.82 -22.82 -13.91
N LEU A 17 -16.04 -22.31 -13.77
CA LEU A 17 -16.67 -21.50 -14.81
C LEU A 17 -16.03 -20.12 -14.95
N PHE A 18 -15.52 -19.56 -13.87
CA PHE A 18 -14.74 -18.33 -13.95
C PHE A 18 -13.42 -18.55 -14.67
N GLU A 19 -12.69 -19.63 -14.38
CA GLU A 19 -11.47 -19.98 -15.11
C GLU A 19 -11.73 -20.09 -16.62
N VAL A 20 -12.81 -20.76 -17.01
CA VAL A 20 -13.25 -20.88 -18.40
C VAL A 20 -13.53 -19.51 -19.01
N GLY A 21 -14.37 -18.69 -18.35
CA GLY A 21 -14.71 -17.36 -18.85
C GLY A 21 -13.49 -16.46 -19.02
N PHE A 22 -12.57 -16.49 -18.04
CA PHE A 22 -11.33 -15.71 -18.06
C PHE A 22 -10.44 -16.10 -19.24
N ASN A 23 -10.21 -17.40 -19.44
CA ASN A 23 -9.42 -17.89 -20.57
C ASN A 23 -10.06 -17.60 -21.93
N ILE A 24 -11.40 -17.63 -22.03
CA ILE A 24 -12.09 -17.16 -23.24
C ILE A 24 -11.83 -15.66 -23.48
N GLY A 25 -11.81 -14.85 -22.43
CA GLY A 25 -11.45 -13.44 -22.49
C GLY A 25 -10.02 -13.22 -23.02
N LEU A 26 -9.04 -13.94 -22.46
CA LEU A 26 -7.64 -13.91 -22.90
C LEU A 26 -7.50 -14.28 -24.39
N LEU A 27 -8.07 -15.42 -24.79
CA LEU A 27 -8.07 -15.89 -26.18
C LEU A 27 -8.72 -14.88 -27.14
N THR A 28 -9.82 -14.26 -26.70
CA THR A 28 -10.52 -13.23 -27.47
C THR A 28 -9.64 -12.01 -27.66
N TYR A 29 -8.96 -11.55 -26.60
CA TYR A 29 -8.02 -10.42 -26.69
C TYR A 29 -6.87 -10.71 -27.66
N ILE A 30 -6.26 -11.89 -27.55
CA ILE A 30 -5.17 -12.33 -28.42
C ILE A 30 -5.61 -12.30 -29.89
N LYS A 31 -6.79 -12.86 -30.18
CA LYS A 31 -7.37 -12.89 -31.53
C LYS A 31 -7.70 -11.50 -32.07
N GLN A 32 -8.37 -10.65 -31.29
CA GLN A 32 -8.76 -9.28 -31.70
C GLN A 32 -7.54 -8.41 -32.04
N ASN A 33 -6.41 -8.65 -31.37
CA ASN A 33 -5.18 -7.88 -31.57
C ASN A 33 -4.18 -8.54 -32.53
N ASN A 34 -4.53 -9.68 -33.14
CA ASN A 34 -3.67 -10.42 -34.07
C ASN A 34 -2.26 -10.69 -33.51
N ILE A 35 -2.17 -11.07 -32.23
CA ILE A 35 -0.90 -11.44 -31.59
C ILE A 35 -0.48 -12.82 -32.12
N LYS A 36 0.80 -12.97 -32.50
CA LYS A 36 1.33 -14.25 -32.99
C LYS A 36 1.32 -15.30 -31.88
N GLN A 37 0.97 -16.53 -32.21
CA GLN A 37 0.76 -17.62 -31.26
C GLN A 37 1.09 -18.99 -31.89
N ASN A 38 1.42 -19.99 -31.05
CA ASN A 38 1.83 -21.35 -31.45
C ASN A 38 0.79 -22.46 -31.15
N TYR A 39 -0.37 -22.13 -30.58
CA TYR A 39 -1.45 -23.08 -30.29
C TYR A 39 -2.43 -23.30 -31.44
N ASP A 40 -2.24 -22.63 -32.58
CA ASP A 40 -3.06 -22.75 -33.79
C ASP A 40 -4.58 -22.75 -33.49
N ASP A 41 -5.27 -23.84 -33.79
CA ASP A 41 -6.70 -24.02 -33.59
C ASP A 41 -7.05 -24.90 -32.38
N LEU A 42 -6.07 -25.31 -31.56
CA LEU A 42 -6.23 -26.17 -30.38
C LEU A 42 -7.41 -25.76 -29.51
N TYR A 43 -7.40 -24.51 -29.03
CA TYR A 43 -8.46 -24.00 -28.16
C TYR A 43 -9.76 -23.72 -28.90
N SER A 44 -9.70 -23.42 -30.20
CA SER A 44 -10.91 -23.25 -31.01
C SER A 44 -11.67 -24.58 -31.17
N GLN A 45 -10.96 -25.71 -31.23
CA GLN A 45 -11.56 -27.04 -31.24
C GLN A 45 -12.20 -27.39 -29.89
N ASP A 46 -11.51 -27.11 -28.78
CA ASP A 46 -12.03 -27.35 -27.44
C ASP A 46 -13.28 -26.51 -27.15
N LEU A 47 -13.28 -25.22 -27.53
CA LEU A 47 -14.42 -24.33 -27.35
C LEU A 47 -15.67 -24.76 -28.14
N LYS A 48 -15.52 -25.47 -29.27
CA LYS A 48 -16.68 -26.02 -30.01
C LYS A 48 -17.42 -27.10 -29.22
N GLN A 49 -16.70 -27.83 -28.37
CA GLN A 49 -17.23 -28.91 -27.54
C GLN A 49 -17.88 -28.39 -26.25
N LEU A 50 -17.48 -27.21 -25.79
CA LEU A 50 -18.05 -26.58 -24.61
C LEU A 50 -19.50 -26.14 -24.86
N LYS A 51 -20.47 -26.79 -24.20
CA LYS A 51 -21.90 -26.46 -24.30
C LYS A 51 -22.42 -25.94 -22.97
N PHE A 52 -22.56 -24.61 -22.85
CA PHE A 52 -23.05 -23.97 -21.62
C PHE A 52 -24.43 -24.46 -21.18
N SER A 53 -25.33 -24.81 -22.11
CA SER A 53 -26.61 -25.43 -21.76
C SER A 53 -26.43 -26.74 -20.98
N ARG A 54 -25.54 -27.62 -21.44
CA ARG A 54 -25.24 -28.88 -20.74
C ARG A 54 -24.60 -28.67 -19.38
N ILE A 55 -23.76 -27.64 -19.24
CA ILE A 55 -23.14 -27.25 -17.97
C ILE A 55 -24.22 -26.79 -16.97
N ILE A 56 -25.16 -25.93 -17.43
CA ILE A 56 -26.28 -25.46 -16.60
C ILE A 56 -27.16 -26.64 -16.17
N ASP A 57 -27.50 -27.54 -17.09
CA ASP A 57 -28.30 -28.73 -16.79
C ASP A 57 -27.59 -29.63 -15.77
N LYS A 58 -26.28 -29.83 -15.93
CA LYS A 58 -25.46 -30.62 -15.02
C LYS A 58 -25.41 -30.00 -13.63
N LEU A 59 -25.25 -28.69 -13.52
CA LEU A 59 -25.32 -27.96 -12.26
C LEU A 59 -26.68 -28.12 -11.58
N ALA A 60 -27.77 -27.95 -12.33
CA ALA A 60 -29.13 -28.12 -11.80
C ALA A 60 -29.38 -29.53 -11.27
N ILE A 61 -28.88 -30.56 -11.96
CA ILE A 61 -28.96 -31.96 -11.51
C ILE A 61 -28.17 -32.17 -10.23
N ASP A 62 -26.92 -31.71 -10.19
CA ASP A 62 -26.05 -31.94 -9.04
C ASP A 62 -26.53 -31.20 -7.79
N GLU A 63 -27.11 -30.00 -7.94
CA GLU A 63 -27.74 -29.22 -6.86
C GLU A 63 -29.16 -29.72 -6.51
N ARG A 64 -29.63 -30.81 -7.15
CA ARG A 64 -30.96 -31.43 -6.94
C ARG A 64 -32.12 -30.44 -7.13
N VAL A 65 -31.98 -29.52 -8.08
CA VAL A 65 -32.98 -28.48 -8.34
C VAL A 65 -34.08 -28.99 -9.28
N VAL A 66 -35.29 -29.09 -8.74
CA VAL A 66 -36.47 -29.59 -9.47
C VAL A 66 -37.34 -28.45 -10.02
N SER A 67 -37.33 -27.26 -9.41
CA SER A 67 -38.18 -26.14 -9.84
C SER A 67 -37.58 -25.32 -10.99
N ASP A 68 -38.42 -24.93 -11.95
CA ASP A 68 -38.01 -24.11 -13.11
C ASP A 68 -37.49 -22.73 -12.70
N SER A 69 -38.06 -22.15 -11.64
CA SER A 69 -37.60 -20.86 -11.09
C SER A 69 -36.15 -20.93 -10.60
N ASN A 70 -35.76 -22.00 -9.91
CA ASN A 70 -34.40 -22.16 -9.41
C ASN A 70 -33.42 -22.52 -10.53
N ARG A 71 -33.86 -23.23 -11.57
CA ARG A 71 -33.06 -23.46 -12.78
C ARG A 71 -32.73 -22.15 -13.49
N LYS A 72 -33.69 -21.22 -13.54
CA LYS A 72 -33.44 -19.87 -14.07
C LYS A 72 -32.40 -19.11 -13.25
N ILE A 73 -32.50 -19.18 -11.91
CA ILE A 73 -31.51 -18.58 -11.01
C ILE A 73 -30.10 -19.15 -11.24
N ILE A 74 -29.95 -20.48 -11.37
CA ILE A 74 -28.66 -21.10 -11.71
C ILE A 74 -28.12 -20.55 -13.03
N LYS A 75 -28.97 -20.47 -14.06
CA LYS A 75 -28.58 -19.93 -15.37
C LYS A 75 -28.09 -18.49 -15.26
N ASP A 76 -28.80 -17.65 -14.51
CA ASP A 76 -28.42 -16.24 -14.33
C ASP A 76 -27.08 -16.11 -13.61
N TRP A 77 -26.82 -16.93 -12.58
CA TRP A 77 -25.52 -17.00 -11.91
C TRP A 77 -24.39 -17.47 -12.83
N VAL A 78 -24.62 -18.53 -13.60
CA VAL A 78 -23.63 -19.04 -14.57
C VAL A 78 -23.29 -17.96 -15.60
N LEU A 79 -24.28 -17.27 -16.16
CA LEU A 79 -24.08 -16.18 -17.11
C LEU A 79 -23.34 -15.01 -16.49
N PHE A 80 -23.73 -14.60 -15.28
CA PHE A 80 -23.08 -13.50 -14.56
C PHE A 80 -21.59 -13.79 -14.32
N PHE A 81 -21.24 -14.98 -13.85
CA PHE A 81 -19.84 -15.34 -13.59
C PHE A 81 -19.03 -15.48 -14.87
N LEU A 82 -19.58 -16.10 -15.91
CA LEU A 82 -18.92 -16.18 -17.21
C LEU A 82 -18.66 -14.79 -17.78
N GLN A 83 -19.64 -13.88 -17.72
CA GLN A 83 -19.49 -12.51 -18.21
C GLN A 83 -18.45 -11.73 -17.40
N LYS A 84 -18.51 -11.80 -16.06
CA LYS A 84 -17.54 -11.16 -15.18
C LYS A 84 -16.12 -11.66 -15.47
N ALA A 85 -15.95 -12.98 -15.59
CA ALA A 85 -14.67 -13.59 -15.88
C ALA A 85 -14.15 -13.26 -17.27
N PHE A 86 -15.02 -13.30 -18.28
CA PHE A 86 -14.71 -12.93 -19.65
C PHE A 86 -14.18 -11.49 -19.75
N LEU A 87 -14.87 -10.53 -19.13
CA LEU A 87 -14.43 -9.14 -19.12
C LEU A 87 -13.10 -8.97 -18.36
N SER A 88 -12.93 -9.70 -17.26
CA SER A 88 -11.67 -9.70 -16.50
C SER A 88 -10.50 -10.20 -17.36
N GLY A 89 -10.65 -11.34 -18.03
CA GLY A 89 -9.62 -11.87 -18.92
C GLY A 89 -9.37 -11.02 -20.16
N LEU A 90 -10.42 -10.41 -20.72
CA LEU A 90 -10.31 -9.50 -21.87
C LEU A 90 -9.47 -8.27 -21.54
N ASN A 91 -9.62 -7.70 -20.34
CA ASN A 91 -8.86 -6.52 -19.92
C ASN A 91 -7.46 -6.88 -19.39
N PHE A 92 -7.28 -8.08 -18.82
CA PHE A 92 -6.04 -8.47 -18.15
C PHE A 92 -4.80 -8.30 -19.04
N LEU A 93 -4.80 -8.81 -20.28
CA LEU A 93 -3.62 -8.71 -21.15
C LEU A 93 -3.32 -7.27 -21.55
N GLN A 94 -4.35 -6.43 -21.71
CA GLN A 94 -4.16 -5.02 -21.97
C GLN A 94 -3.42 -4.36 -20.82
N GLU A 95 -3.97 -4.49 -19.61
CA GLU A 95 -3.42 -3.90 -18.40
C GLU A 95 -2.01 -4.43 -18.12
N TYR A 96 -1.80 -5.73 -18.30
CA TYR A 96 -0.50 -6.38 -18.14
C TYR A 96 0.54 -5.83 -19.12
N PHE A 97 0.22 -5.79 -20.43
CA PHE A 97 1.16 -5.29 -21.44
C PHE A 97 1.45 -3.80 -21.24
N GLU A 98 0.46 -2.99 -20.90
CA GLU A 98 0.66 -1.58 -20.54
C GLU A 98 1.57 -1.43 -19.32
N ALA A 99 1.36 -2.24 -18.27
CA ALA A 99 2.15 -2.22 -17.04
C ALA A 99 3.63 -2.61 -17.28
N VAL A 100 3.89 -3.58 -18.15
CA VAL A 100 5.28 -3.95 -18.53
C VAL A 100 5.88 -3.05 -19.62
N GLY A 101 5.19 -1.99 -20.01
CA GLY A 101 5.67 -0.97 -20.97
C GLY A 101 5.60 -1.39 -22.44
N ILE A 102 4.73 -2.33 -22.79
CA ILE A 102 4.50 -2.79 -24.17
C ILE A 102 3.27 -2.08 -24.74
N GLU A 103 3.51 -1.05 -25.53
CA GLU A 103 2.42 -0.32 -26.19
C GLU A 103 1.72 -1.16 -27.27
N LYS A 104 0.41 -0.95 -27.44
CA LYS A 104 -0.45 -1.64 -28.42
C LYS A 104 0.10 -1.66 -29.86
N LYS A 105 0.79 -0.60 -30.29
CA LYS A 105 1.42 -0.52 -31.62
C LYS A 105 2.52 -1.58 -31.85
N TYR A 106 3.06 -2.17 -30.78
CA TYR A 106 4.09 -3.20 -30.83
C TYR A 106 3.55 -4.62 -30.67
N TYR A 107 2.24 -4.82 -30.55
CA TYR A 107 1.66 -6.17 -30.36
C TYR A 107 1.98 -7.14 -31.50
N LYS A 108 2.19 -6.65 -32.73
CA LYS A 108 2.64 -7.49 -33.85
C LYS A 108 4.05 -8.08 -33.65
N LYS A 109 4.83 -7.55 -32.70
CA LYS A 109 6.15 -8.06 -32.32
C LYS A 109 6.10 -9.04 -31.14
N LEU A 110 4.93 -9.25 -30.54
CA LEU A 110 4.71 -10.26 -29.51
C LEU A 110 4.55 -11.63 -30.18
N ASN A 111 5.14 -12.65 -29.55
CA ASN A 111 4.92 -14.03 -29.94
C ASN A 111 4.63 -14.88 -28.70
N ILE A 112 3.43 -15.45 -28.62
CA ILE A 112 3.04 -16.40 -27.57
C ILE A 112 3.57 -17.77 -27.97
N LEU A 113 4.68 -18.18 -27.37
CA LEU A 113 5.35 -19.46 -27.64
C LEU A 113 4.64 -20.64 -26.99
N TYR A 114 4.01 -20.39 -25.84
CA TYR A 114 3.24 -21.38 -25.09
C TYR A 114 2.07 -20.68 -24.43
N TYR A 115 0.90 -21.28 -24.52
CA TYR A 115 -0.26 -20.93 -23.72
C TYR A 115 -0.88 -22.23 -23.23
N GLN A 116 -1.28 -22.28 -21.96
CA GLN A 116 -1.91 -23.42 -21.35
C GLN A 116 -3.15 -22.94 -20.61
N CYS A 117 -4.28 -23.50 -21.01
CA CYS A 117 -5.56 -23.43 -20.33
C CYS A 117 -6.37 -24.68 -20.71
N TYR A 118 -7.33 -25.08 -19.89
CA TYR A 118 -8.11 -26.30 -20.13
C TYR A 118 -9.62 -26.01 -20.17
N PHE A 119 -10.33 -26.66 -21.09
CA PHE A 119 -11.80 -26.55 -21.23
C PHE A 119 -12.51 -27.90 -21.07
N HIS A 120 -11.77 -28.94 -20.63
CA HIS A 120 -12.29 -30.30 -20.40
C HIS A 120 -12.29 -30.64 -18.90
N GLY A 121 -12.71 -31.86 -18.54
CA GLY A 121 -12.70 -32.31 -17.15
C GLY A 121 -13.56 -31.41 -16.24
N ASN A 122 -12.99 -30.96 -15.13
CA ASN A 122 -13.68 -30.07 -14.18
C ASN A 122 -14.12 -28.74 -14.81
N ASN A 123 -13.36 -28.21 -15.78
CA ASN A 123 -13.68 -26.95 -16.48
C ASN A 123 -14.88 -27.10 -17.41
N SER A 124 -15.25 -28.33 -17.77
CA SER A 124 -16.50 -28.65 -18.45
C SER A 124 -17.58 -29.19 -17.50
N LEU A 125 -17.33 -29.27 -16.20
CA LEU A 125 -18.11 -30.05 -15.22
C LEU A 125 -18.40 -31.49 -15.69
N GLY A 126 -17.42 -32.09 -16.37
CA GLY A 126 -17.51 -33.43 -16.94
C GLY A 126 -18.40 -33.57 -18.18
N THR A 127 -18.84 -32.46 -18.79
CA THR A 127 -19.68 -32.50 -20.02
C THR A 127 -18.87 -32.71 -21.30
N TYR A 128 -17.57 -32.41 -21.28
CA TYR A 128 -16.65 -32.71 -22.37
C TYR A 128 -15.89 -34.01 -22.05
N THR A 129 -16.45 -35.14 -22.48
CA THR A 129 -16.02 -36.49 -22.06
C THR A 129 -14.98 -37.13 -22.98
N THR A 130 -14.74 -36.59 -24.17
CA THR A 130 -13.92 -37.26 -25.19
C THR A 130 -12.44 -36.89 -25.15
N LYS A 131 -12.03 -35.90 -24.35
CA LYS A 131 -10.63 -35.46 -24.21
C LYS A 131 -10.12 -35.77 -22.81
N THR A 132 -9.02 -36.51 -22.73
CA THR A 132 -8.36 -36.88 -21.47
C THR A 132 -7.33 -35.83 -21.04
N ASP A 133 -6.96 -35.81 -19.75
CA ASP A 133 -5.88 -34.96 -19.24
C ASP A 133 -4.57 -35.19 -20.00
N ILE A 134 -4.25 -36.45 -20.33
CA ILE A 134 -3.03 -36.83 -21.07
C ILE A 134 -3.02 -36.19 -22.47
N GLU A 135 -4.13 -36.28 -23.20
CA GLU A 135 -4.26 -35.68 -24.53
C GLU A 135 -4.17 -34.15 -24.47
N ALA A 136 -4.78 -33.53 -23.47
CA ALA A 136 -4.74 -32.08 -23.29
C ALA A 136 -3.34 -31.57 -22.94
N TYR A 137 -2.64 -32.25 -22.04
CA TYR A 137 -1.25 -31.93 -21.67
C TYR A 137 -0.31 -32.13 -22.86
N THR A 138 -0.45 -33.25 -23.58
CA THR A 138 0.32 -33.53 -24.80
C THR A 138 0.12 -32.45 -25.85
N SER A 139 -1.13 -32.06 -26.10
CA SER A 139 -1.46 -31.03 -27.10
C SER A 139 -0.92 -29.65 -26.70
N SER A 140 -0.92 -29.34 -25.39
CA SER A 140 -0.36 -28.09 -24.89
C SER A 140 1.16 -28.05 -25.06
N LEU A 141 1.86 -29.12 -24.69
CA LEU A 141 3.33 -29.20 -24.78
C LEU A 141 3.85 -29.11 -26.22
N LYS A 142 3.13 -29.67 -27.20
CA LYS A 142 3.50 -29.59 -28.63
C LYS A 142 3.64 -28.16 -29.18
N GLN A 143 3.11 -27.14 -28.50
CA GLN A 143 3.30 -25.73 -28.87
C GLN A 143 4.78 -25.28 -28.78
N LEU A 144 5.59 -25.96 -27.97
CA LEU A 144 7.01 -25.70 -27.80
C LEU A 144 7.89 -26.42 -28.84
N GLY A 145 7.28 -27.18 -29.77
CA GLY A 145 7.97 -27.98 -30.79
C GLY A 145 7.87 -29.48 -30.53
N ASP A 146 8.67 -30.25 -31.28
CA ASP A 146 8.80 -31.69 -31.08
C ASP A 146 9.59 -31.97 -29.80
N ILE A 147 8.86 -32.34 -28.75
CA ILE A 147 9.43 -32.74 -27.47
C ILE A 147 9.57 -34.27 -27.47
N ASP A 148 10.80 -34.76 -27.36
CA ASP A 148 11.05 -36.20 -27.15
C ASP A 148 10.59 -36.63 -25.75
N ASN A 149 10.16 -37.88 -25.59
CA ASN A 149 9.79 -38.46 -24.28
C ASN A 149 8.63 -37.74 -23.53
N ILE A 150 7.61 -37.25 -24.25
CA ILE A 150 6.43 -36.60 -23.66
C ILE A 150 5.85 -37.39 -22.48
N GLU A 151 5.71 -38.72 -22.59
CA GLU A 151 5.14 -39.54 -21.51
C GLU A 151 5.92 -39.42 -20.18
N GLN A 152 7.24 -39.31 -20.24
CA GLN A 152 8.07 -39.11 -19.05
C GLN A 152 7.78 -37.75 -18.41
N TYR A 153 7.70 -36.68 -19.22
CA TYR A 153 7.38 -35.34 -18.73
C TYR A 153 5.96 -35.26 -18.17
N LEU A 154 5.00 -35.93 -18.79
CA LEU A 154 3.65 -36.02 -18.23
C LEU A 154 3.67 -36.67 -16.85
N ASN A 155 4.44 -37.75 -16.67
CA ASN A 155 4.55 -38.40 -15.37
C ASN A 155 5.25 -37.54 -14.32
N GLN A 156 6.26 -36.77 -14.71
CA GLN A 156 6.99 -35.88 -13.82
C GLN A 156 6.17 -34.65 -13.43
N TYR A 157 5.51 -33.99 -14.39
CA TYR A 157 4.92 -32.66 -14.22
C TYR A 157 3.40 -32.65 -14.05
N LYS A 158 2.74 -33.80 -13.86
CA LYS A 158 1.28 -33.88 -13.55
C LYS A 158 0.93 -33.81 -12.06
N GLY A 159 1.94 -33.75 -11.20
CA GLY A 159 1.81 -33.74 -9.75
C GLY A 159 1.23 -32.45 -9.18
N LYS A 160 0.99 -32.44 -7.86
CA LYS A 160 0.60 -31.22 -7.14
C LYS A 160 1.75 -30.22 -7.18
N GLY A 161 1.46 -28.98 -7.56
CA GLY A 161 2.47 -27.91 -7.67
C GLY A 161 3.30 -27.93 -8.94
N GLU A 162 3.06 -28.90 -9.82
CA GLU A 162 3.70 -28.99 -11.13
C GLU A 162 2.88 -28.25 -12.19
N PHE A 163 3.57 -27.69 -13.19
CA PHE A 163 2.98 -26.69 -14.07
C PHE A 163 1.80 -27.17 -14.92
N LEU A 164 1.66 -28.47 -15.21
CA LEU A 164 0.53 -29.00 -15.99
C LEU A 164 -0.81 -28.85 -15.24
N LYS A 165 -0.77 -28.59 -13.93
CA LYS A 165 -1.95 -28.28 -13.10
C LYS A 165 -2.24 -26.79 -12.97
N ALA A 166 -1.49 -25.90 -13.61
CA ALA A 166 -1.78 -24.48 -13.61
C ALA A 166 -3.09 -24.16 -14.34
N ASP A 167 -3.93 -23.33 -13.73
CA ASP A 167 -5.17 -22.85 -14.33
C ASP A 167 -4.88 -22.05 -15.61
N THR A 168 -3.84 -21.20 -15.59
CA THR A 168 -3.36 -20.50 -16.77
C THR A 168 -1.86 -20.25 -16.70
N LEU A 169 -1.18 -20.61 -17.79
CA LEU A 169 0.26 -20.43 -17.92
C LEU A 169 0.60 -19.98 -19.34
N MET A 170 1.48 -18.99 -19.48
CA MET A 170 1.85 -18.43 -20.78
C MET A 170 3.34 -18.13 -20.84
N LEU A 171 3.96 -18.41 -21.98
CA LEU A 171 5.30 -17.97 -22.36
C LEU A 171 5.19 -16.99 -23.53
N VAL A 172 5.56 -15.73 -23.29
CA VAL A 172 5.53 -14.67 -24.31
C VAL A 172 6.94 -14.21 -24.61
N LYS A 173 7.29 -14.15 -25.90
CA LYS A 173 8.53 -13.52 -26.38
C LYS A 173 8.23 -12.12 -26.92
N TYR A 174 9.01 -11.15 -26.45
CA TYR A 174 9.01 -9.78 -26.96
C TYR A 174 10.45 -9.28 -27.08
N LYS A 175 10.90 -9.05 -28.33
CA LYS A 175 12.32 -8.78 -28.62
C LYS A 175 13.21 -9.90 -28.02
N ASP A 176 14.24 -9.52 -27.27
CA ASP A 176 15.22 -10.42 -26.63
C ASP A 176 14.82 -10.81 -25.19
N LYS A 177 13.54 -10.61 -24.83
CA LYS A 177 13.01 -10.93 -23.50
C LYS A 177 11.90 -11.96 -23.59
N LYS A 178 11.89 -12.87 -22.63
CA LYS A 178 10.80 -13.82 -22.39
C LYS A 178 10.04 -13.44 -21.12
N TYR A 179 8.74 -13.69 -21.15
CA TYR A 179 7.83 -13.45 -20.03
C TYR A 179 7.09 -14.74 -19.74
N ILE A 180 7.28 -15.29 -18.54
CA ILE A 180 6.46 -16.36 -17.99
C ILE A 180 5.33 -15.69 -17.21
N ILE A 181 4.09 -16.03 -17.51
CA ILE A 181 2.90 -15.52 -16.84
C ILE A 181 2.16 -16.72 -16.26
N SER A 182 2.08 -16.81 -14.94
CA SER A 182 1.38 -17.89 -14.23
C SER A 182 0.24 -17.28 -13.42
N ILE A 183 -0.99 -17.75 -13.67
CA ILE A 183 -2.20 -17.25 -13.02
C ILE A 183 -2.92 -18.42 -12.38
N ASP A 184 -3.29 -18.26 -11.11
CA ASP A 184 -4.13 -19.21 -10.37
C ASP A 184 -5.35 -18.45 -9.81
N TYR A 185 -6.54 -18.97 -10.07
CA TYR A 185 -7.80 -18.29 -9.81
C TYR A 185 -8.39 -18.67 -8.46
N SER A 186 -9.07 -17.71 -7.83
CA SER A 186 -9.88 -17.98 -6.65
C SER A 186 -11.10 -17.10 -6.56
N ILE A 187 -12.29 -17.70 -6.46
CA ILE A 187 -13.52 -16.95 -6.30
C ILE A 187 -14.00 -17.03 -4.85
N PHE A 188 -14.12 -15.88 -4.20
CA PHE A 188 -14.51 -15.77 -2.80
C PHE A 188 -15.95 -15.37 -2.58
N ALA A 189 -16.53 -14.54 -3.46
CA ALA A 189 -17.91 -14.13 -3.28
C ALA A 189 -18.87 -15.33 -3.16
N ILE A 190 -18.49 -16.49 -3.71
CA ILE A 190 -19.34 -17.68 -3.80
C ILE A 190 -19.29 -18.60 -2.58
N ARG A 191 -18.20 -18.65 -1.82
CA ARG A 191 -18.17 -19.47 -0.58
C ARG A 191 -19.19 -18.98 0.46
N GLU A 192 -19.63 -17.73 0.33
CA GLU A 192 -20.65 -17.13 1.19
C GLU A 192 -22.05 -17.10 0.54
N ILE A 193 -22.16 -17.42 -0.76
CA ILE A 193 -23.44 -17.65 -1.44
C ILE A 193 -23.82 -19.11 -1.18
N GLN A 194 -24.28 -19.37 0.04
CA GLN A 194 -24.81 -20.69 0.43
C GLN A 194 -26.16 -20.97 -0.23
N ASP A 195 -26.86 -19.93 -0.70
CA ASP A 195 -28.19 -19.99 -1.26
C ASP A 195 -28.23 -19.42 -2.69
N LEU A 196 -28.97 -20.09 -3.57
CA LEU A 196 -29.30 -19.63 -4.92
C LEU A 196 -30.25 -18.42 -4.84
N ASP A 197 -29.71 -17.27 -4.44
CA ASP A 197 -30.46 -16.02 -4.39
C ASP A 197 -30.78 -15.50 -5.80
N ASN A 198 -31.94 -14.87 -5.96
CA ASN A 198 -32.34 -14.26 -7.22
C ASN A 198 -31.56 -12.96 -7.47
N LEU A 199 -30.69 -12.96 -8.48
CA LEU A 199 -29.90 -11.80 -8.91
C LEU A 199 -30.74 -10.61 -9.39
N HIS A 200 -32.02 -10.81 -9.68
CA HIS A 200 -32.95 -9.74 -10.04
C HIS A 200 -33.57 -9.02 -8.81
N SER A 201 -33.33 -9.49 -7.58
CA SER A 201 -33.78 -8.78 -6.37
C SER A 201 -32.81 -7.65 -6.02
N VAL A 202 -33.35 -6.44 -5.90
CA VAL A 202 -32.60 -5.26 -5.46
C VAL A 202 -32.07 -5.43 -4.05
N GLU A 203 -32.81 -6.08 -3.14
CA GLU A 203 -32.32 -6.32 -1.76
C GLU A 203 -31.14 -7.29 -1.75
N VAL A 204 -31.18 -8.34 -2.56
CA VAL A 204 -30.07 -9.29 -2.72
C VAL A 204 -28.83 -8.57 -3.23
N LEU A 205 -28.96 -7.78 -4.31
CA LEU A 205 -27.83 -7.00 -4.86
C LEU A 205 -27.27 -6.00 -3.84
N LYS A 206 -28.15 -5.26 -3.13
CA LYS A 206 -27.74 -4.33 -2.08
C LYS A 206 -27.00 -5.04 -0.95
N ARG A 207 -27.46 -6.22 -0.54
CA ARG A 207 -26.81 -7.05 0.49
C ARG A 207 -25.43 -7.52 0.05
N ILE A 208 -25.30 -8.01 -1.18
CA ILE A 208 -24.01 -8.41 -1.76
C ILE A 208 -23.05 -7.22 -1.79
N LEU A 209 -23.49 -6.07 -2.30
CA LEU A 209 -22.68 -4.85 -2.38
C LEU A 209 -22.24 -4.33 -1.01
N LEU A 210 -23.15 -4.26 -0.03
CA LEU A 210 -22.81 -3.81 1.33
C LEU A 210 -21.82 -4.74 2.02
N LYS A 211 -21.93 -6.06 1.80
CA LYS A 211 -20.96 -7.03 2.30
C LYS A 211 -19.58 -6.82 1.66
N GLU A 212 -19.52 -6.63 0.36
CA GLU A 212 -18.25 -6.37 -0.34
C GLU A 212 -17.62 -5.04 0.12
N ILE A 213 -18.41 -3.97 0.31
CA ILE A 213 -17.92 -2.70 0.87
C ILE A 213 -17.40 -2.90 2.30
N ALA A 214 -18.14 -3.62 3.15
CA ALA A 214 -17.71 -3.89 4.53
C ALA A 214 -16.43 -4.74 4.57
N TYR A 215 -16.26 -5.69 3.63
CA TYR A 215 -15.05 -6.46 3.47
C TYR A 215 -13.87 -5.59 3.02
N LEU A 216 -14.05 -4.76 1.98
CA LEU A 216 -13.02 -3.82 1.51
C LEU A 216 -12.57 -2.85 2.62
N ARG A 217 -13.50 -2.38 3.46
CA ARG A 217 -13.20 -1.55 4.64
C ARG A 217 -12.44 -2.30 5.75
N LYS A 218 -12.59 -3.62 5.83
CA LYS A 218 -11.89 -4.49 6.79
C LYS A 218 -10.50 -4.94 6.30
N LYS A 219 -10.14 -4.67 5.03
CA LYS A 219 -8.82 -5.02 4.52
C LYS A 219 -7.74 -4.33 5.37
N SER A 220 -6.88 -5.15 5.95
CA SER A 220 -5.64 -4.73 6.58
C SER A 220 -4.64 -4.29 5.50
N VAL A 221 -3.64 -3.50 5.90
CA VAL A 221 -2.51 -2.98 5.09
C VAL A 221 -1.77 -4.08 4.29
N PHE A 222 -1.98 -5.36 4.63
CA PHE A 222 -1.38 -6.53 3.95
C PHE A 222 -2.19 -7.09 2.76
N ALA A 223 -3.39 -6.57 2.45
CA ALA A 223 -4.28 -7.14 1.42
C ALA A 223 -3.87 -6.83 -0.04
N SER A 224 -2.80 -6.05 -0.23
CA SER A 224 -2.25 -5.64 -1.53
C SER A 224 -0.74 -5.87 -1.56
N LEU A 225 -0.30 -7.07 -1.18
CA LEU A 225 1.12 -7.42 -1.16
C LEU A 225 1.62 -7.59 -2.60
N GLY A 226 2.06 -6.49 -3.20
CA GLY A 226 2.82 -6.47 -4.45
C GLY A 226 4.30 -6.42 -4.12
N LEU A 227 5.04 -7.46 -4.50
CA LEU A 227 6.50 -7.48 -4.42
C LEU A 227 7.06 -7.21 -5.81
N ASP A 228 7.48 -5.96 -6.04
CA ASP A 228 8.20 -5.54 -7.25
C ASP A 228 9.70 -5.53 -6.93
N SER A 229 10.40 -6.58 -7.32
CA SER A 229 11.80 -6.81 -6.95
C SER A 229 12.75 -6.31 -8.03
N LYS A 230 12.98 -4.98 -8.07
CA LYS A 230 14.19 -4.46 -8.74
C LYS A 230 15.45 -4.55 -7.86
N THR A 231 15.26 -4.76 -6.55
CA THR A 231 16.21 -5.23 -5.51
C THR A 231 15.49 -5.02 -4.17
N PRO A 232 15.32 -6.06 -3.34
CA PRO A 232 16.32 -6.32 -2.30
C PRO A 232 16.53 -7.81 -1.98
N LYS A 233 17.64 -8.09 -1.28
CA LYS A 233 18.00 -9.35 -0.60
C LYS A 233 16.87 -9.87 0.31
N ILE A 234 15.79 -10.40 -0.23
CA ILE A 234 14.71 -11.00 0.55
C ILE A 234 15.00 -12.49 0.66
N ASN A 235 15.75 -12.86 1.69
CA ASN A 235 15.81 -14.25 2.12
C ASN A 235 14.49 -14.60 2.80
N LEU A 236 13.51 -15.09 2.02
CA LEU A 236 12.36 -15.78 2.57
C LEU A 236 12.87 -17.02 3.28
N SER A 237 12.88 -16.98 4.61
CA SER A 237 13.28 -18.13 5.42
C SER A 237 12.47 -19.36 5.04
N GLU A 238 13.13 -20.52 4.87
CA GLU A 238 12.44 -21.81 4.70
C GLU A 238 11.44 -22.07 5.85
N SER A 239 11.69 -21.50 7.03
CA SER A 239 10.80 -21.60 8.19
C SER A 239 9.44 -20.90 7.97
N LEU A 240 9.33 -19.98 7.01
CA LEU A 240 8.08 -19.31 6.64
C LEU A 240 7.03 -20.33 6.19
N ALA A 241 7.46 -21.42 5.52
CA ALA A 241 6.60 -22.54 5.18
C ALA A 241 5.87 -23.13 6.40
N SER A 242 6.52 -23.12 7.57
CA SER A 242 5.99 -23.69 8.81
C SER A 242 4.98 -22.80 9.53
N TYR A 243 4.91 -21.51 9.17
CA TYR A 243 3.99 -20.52 9.73
C TYR A 243 2.90 -20.12 8.75
N TYR A 244 3.18 -20.27 7.45
CA TYR A 244 2.34 -19.80 6.36
C TYR A 244 0.87 -20.21 6.54
N LYS A 245 0.62 -21.49 6.83
CA LYS A 245 -0.74 -22.01 7.00
C LYS A 245 -1.53 -21.38 8.16
N ALA A 246 -0.87 -20.94 9.22
CA ALA A 246 -1.53 -20.25 10.34
C ALA A 246 -1.96 -18.83 9.98
N PHE A 247 -1.17 -18.17 9.15
CA PHE A 247 -1.39 -16.79 8.71
C PHE A 247 -2.20 -16.68 7.41
N ILE A 248 -2.55 -17.80 6.77
CA ILE A 248 -3.57 -17.85 5.72
C ILE A 248 -4.88 -17.28 6.29
N THR A 249 -5.35 -16.19 5.67
CA THR A 249 -6.71 -15.68 5.86
C THR A 249 -7.71 -16.68 5.28
N LYS A 250 -8.98 -16.64 5.70
CA LYS A 250 -10.03 -17.51 5.09
C LYS A 250 -10.05 -17.38 3.56
N ASP A 251 -9.67 -16.20 3.08
CA ASP A 251 -9.61 -15.81 1.68
C ASP A 251 -8.38 -16.33 0.94
N LYS A 252 -7.41 -17.08 1.48
CA LYS A 252 -6.37 -17.80 0.69
C LYS A 252 -5.69 -17.05 -0.51
N GLU A 253 -5.74 -15.73 -0.64
CA GLU A 253 -5.30 -14.99 -1.85
C GLU A 253 -3.79 -15.12 -2.05
N SER A 254 -3.04 -14.98 -0.95
CA SER A 254 -1.60 -15.24 -0.95
C SER A 254 -1.28 -16.70 -1.29
N MET A 255 -2.15 -17.66 -0.94
CA MET A 255 -1.92 -19.10 -1.23
C MET A 255 -2.00 -19.35 -2.72
N LYS A 256 -2.92 -18.67 -3.40
CA LYS A 256 -3.10 -18.75 -4.84
C LYS A 256 -1.92 -18.16 -5.59
N MET A 257 -1.37 -17.04 -5.10
CA MET A 257 -0.08 -16.53 -5.58
C MET A 257 1.05 -17.54 -5.38
N ILE A 258 1.13 -18.23 -4.24
CA ILE A 258 2.14 -19.29 -4.01
C ILE A 258 1.92 -20.49 -4.93
N GLN A 259 0.67 -20.87 -5.20
CA GLN A 259 0.33 -21.93 -6.15
C GLN A 259 0.80 -21.57 -7.56
N ALA A 260 0.43 -20.38 -8.03
CA ALA A 260 0.93 -19.83 -9.29
C ALA A 260 2.46 -19.78 -9.34
N GLY A 261 3.12 -19.41 -8.23
CA GLY A 261 4.59 -19.40 -8.11
C GLY A 261 5.20 -20.80 -8.17
N SER A 262 4.56 -21.80 -7.57
CA SER A 262 4.97 -23.21 -7.68
C SER A 262 4.94 -23.68 -9.12
N TYR A 263 3.87 -23.37 -9.85
CA TYR A 263 3.75 -23.72 -11.27
C TYR A 263 4.77 -22.99 -12.13
N ALA A 264 5.02 -21.71 -11.86
CA ALA A 264 6.03 -20.94 -12.57
C ALA A 264 7.44 -21.51 -12.36
N TYR A 265 7.78 -21.94 -11.14
CA TYR A 265 9.05 -22.61 -10.83
C TYR A 265 9.20 -23.93 -11.61
N SER A 266 8.18 -24.79 -11.51
CA SER A 266 8.14 -26.08 -12.20
C SER A 266 8.30 -25.92 -13.71
N PHE A 267 7.60 -24.95 -14.30
CA PHE A 267 7.70 -24.64 -15.72
C PHE A 267 9.06 -24.08 -16.11
N TYR A 268 9.63 -23.20 -15.30
CA TYR A 268 10.98 -22.67 -15.51
C TYR A 268 12.03 -23.78 -15.54
N CYS A 269 11.99 -24.72 -14.58
CA CYS A 269 12.86 -25.89 -14.57
C CYS A 269 12.67 -26.78 -15.80
N PHE A 270 11.43 -26.98 -16.25
CA PHE A 270 11.15 -27.71 -17.48
C PHE A 270 11.79 -27.01 -18.69
N LEU A 271 11.57 -25.70 -18.88
CA LEU A 271 12.14 -24.94 -19.99
C LEU A 271 13.68 -24.98 -19.99
N GLN A 272 14.32 -24.88 -18.82
CA GLN A 272 15.77 -25.06 -18.71
C GLN A 272 16.21 -26.46 -19.12
N SER A 273 15.52 -27.51 -18.67
CA SER A 273 15.87 -28.90 -19.00
C SER A 273 15.79 -29.20 -20.51
N GLN A 274 14.95 -28.47 -21.25
CA GLN A 274 14.77 -28.61 -22.69
C GLN A 274 15.66 -27.67 -23.50
N ASN A 275 16.55 -26.91 -22.86
CA ASN A 275 17.35 -25.84 -23.50
C ASN A 275 16.47 -24.82 -24.26
N LEU A 276 15.25 -24.57 -23.78
CA LEU A 276 14.31 -23.59 -24.36
C LEU A 276 14.56 -22.17 -23.83
N LEU A 277 15.54 -21.98 -22.95
CA LEU A 277 16.04 -20.72 -22.42
C LEU A 277 17.54 -20.64 -22.71
N GLU A 278 18.00 -19.54 -23.29
CA GLU A 278 19.44 -19.31 -23.50
C GLU A 278 20.07 -18.73 -22.22
N ASP A 279 21.34 -19.06 -21.93
CA ASP A 279 22.02 -18.66 -20.68
C ASP A 279 22.09 -17.13 -20.45
N GLN A 280 22.05 -16.32 -21.52
CA GLN A 280 22.07 -14.85 -21.45
C GLN A 280 20.70 -14.20 -21.62
N GLU A 281 19.62 -14.99 -21.79
CA GLU A 281 18.30 -14.44 -22.07
C GLU A 281 17.66 -13.86 -20.80
N SER A 282 17.11 -12.65 -20.89
CA SER A 282 16.38 -12.04 -19.79
C SER A 282 14.97 -12.60 -19.71
N VAL A 283 14.68 -13.34 -18.63
CA VAL A 283 13.36 -13.93 -18.38
C VAL A 283 12.69 -13.19 -17.23
N ASN A 284 11.50 -12.64 -17.48
CA ASN A 284 10.64 -12.07 -16.45
C ASN A 284 9.55 -13.08 -16.08
N ILE A 285 9.34 -13.31 -14.80
CA ILE A 285 8.40 -14.30 -14.28
C ILE A 285 7.36 -13.55 -13.46
N ASN A 286 6.13 -13.53 -13.95
CA ASN A 286 5.02 -12.78 -13.41
C ASN A 286 3.97 -13.75 -12.88
N ILE A 287 3.68 -13.64 -11.60
CA ILE A 287 2.87 -14.59 -10.85
C ILE A 287 1.64 -13.85 -10.34
N PHE A 288 0.45 -14.42 -10.56
CA PHE A 288 -0.81 -13.81 -10.20
C PHE A 288 -1.69 -14.80 -9.43
N GLY A 289 -1.99 -14.48 -8.17
CA GLY A 289 -3.15 -15.00 -7.45
C GLY A 289 -4.34 -14.11 -7.76
N TYR A 290 -5.18 -14.52 -8.71
CA TYR A 290 -6.27 -13.70 -9.22
C TYR A 290 -7.58 -14.05 -8.52
N SER A 291 -8.22 -13.05 -7.88
CA SER A 291 -9.51 -13.23 -7.24
C SER A 291 -10.59 -12.27 -7.74
N ASP A 292 -11.83 -12.59 -7.41
CA ASP A 292 -12.96 -11.71 -7.68
C ASP A 292 -13.04 -10.50 -6.74
N ARG A 293 -12.10 -10.39 -5.79
CA ARG A 293 -11.92 -9.34 -4.76
C ARG A 293 -10.58 -8.59 -4.85
N GLY A 294 -9.65 -9.02 -5.72
CA GLY A 294 -8.35 -8.39 -5.89
C GLY A 294 -7.32 -9.28 -6.59
N ILE A 295 -6.11 -8.75 -6.78
CA ILE A 295 -4.99 -9.46 -7.39
C ILE A 295 -3.80 -9.40 -6.42
N SER A 296 -3.27 -10.57 -6.05
CA SER A 296 -1.95 -10.68 -5.43
C SER A 296 -0.93 -11.00 -6.52
N SER A 297 0.14 -10.23 -6.64
CA SER A 297 1.11 -10.44 -7.71
C SER A 297 2.56 -10.35 -7.25
N LEU A 298 3.41 -11.11 -7.93
CA LEU A 298 4.85 -11.17 -7.68
C LEU A 298 5.57 -11.16 -9.03
N THR A 299 6.47 -10.19 -9.21
CA THR A 299 7.28 -10.05 -10.44
C THR A 299 8.74 -10.33 -10.12
N LEU A 300 9.30 -11.30 -10.83
CA LEU A 300 10.63 -11.88 -10.61
C LEU A 300 11.41 -11.94 -11.93
N THR A 301 12.70 -12.24 -11.83
CA THR A 301 13.58 -12.47 -12.97
C THR A 301 14.31 -13.82 -12.83
N ASN A 302 15.09 -14.22 -13.83
CA ASN A 302 15.93 -15.43 -13.78
C ASN A 302 17.23 -15.29 -12.97
N THR A 303 17.32 -14.33 -12.04
CA THR A 303 18.45 -14.27 -11.10
C THR A 303 18.33 -15.38 -10.06
N GLU A 304 19.46 -15.89 -9.56
CA GLU A 304 19.49 -16.99 -8.58
C GLU A 304 18.61 -16.71 -7.35
N GLU A 305 18.66 -15.48 -6.83
CA GLU A 305 17.85 -15.04 -5.70
C GLU A 305 16.33 -15.15 -5.98
N HIS A 306 15.90 -14.68 -7.14
CA HIS A 306 14.49 -14.71 -7.52
C HIS A 306 14.00 -16.12 -7.83
N ILE A 307 14.85 -16.97 -8.41
CA ILE A 307 14.55 -18.40 -8.57
C ILE A 307 14.45 -19.10 -7.21
N ASN A 308 15.23 -18.71 -6.20
CA ASN A 308 15.08 -19.25 -4.84
C ASN A 308 13.73 -18.88 -4.19
N ILE A 309 13.17 -17.70 -4.49
CA ILE A 309 11.81 -17.33 -4.08
C ILE A 309 10.78 -18.28 -4.72
N LEU A 310 10.88 -18.52 -6.02
CA LEU A 310 10.02 -19.47 -6.74
C LEU A 310 10.14 -20.89 -6.20
N LYS A 311 11.37 -21.34 -5.93
CA LYS A 311 11.66 -22.64 -5.31
C LYS A 311 11.01 -22.75 -3.93
N THR A 312 11.00 -21.67 -3.17
CA THR A 312 10.31 -21.60 -1.88
C THR A 312 8.80 -21.73 -2.05
N CYS A 313 8.20 -21.06 -3.04
CA CYS A 313 6.78 -21.25 -3.37
C CYS A 313 6.47 -22.71 -3.72
N TYR A 314 7.31 -23.33 -4.54
CA TYR A 314 7.21 -24.74 -4.91
C TYR A 314 7.28 -25.66 -3.68
N HIS A 315 8.26 -25.48 -2.81
CA HIS A 315 8.39 -26.25 -1.57
C HIS A 315 7.20 -26.06 -0.63
N ILE A 316 6.69 -24.83 -0.48
CA ILE A 316 5.52 -24.55 0.36
C ILE A 316 4.30 -25.28 -0.18
N TYR A 317 4.04 -25.23 -1.48
CA TYR A 317 2.82 -25.81 -2.03
C TYR A 317 2.84 -27.33 -2.12
N THR A 318 3.98 -27.91 -2.53
CA THR A 318 4.16 -29.37 -2.61
C THR A 318 4.14 -30.03 -1.24
N ASN A 319 4.82 -29.44 -0.25
CA ASN A 319 4.91 -29.98 1.12
C ASN A 319 3.80 -29.49 2.05
N ALA A 320 2.83 -28.72 1.55
CA ALA A 320 1.67 -28.31 2.34
C ALA A 320 0.88 -29.55 2.79
N ARG A 321 1.11 -29.99 4.03
CA ARG A 321 0.32 -31.04 4.69
C ARG A 321 -1.14 -30.62 4.72
N GLU A 322 -2.07 -31.55 4.50
CA GLU A 322 -3.52 -31.34 4.67
C GLU A 322 -3.91 -31.25 6.16
N GLU A 323 -3.29 -30.35 6.90
CA GLU A 323 -3.70 -30.00 8.26
C GLU A 323 -4.91 -29.03 8.25
N GLU A 324 -5.80 -29.05 9.23
CA GLU A 324 -6.87 -28.05 9.29
C GLU A 324 -6.32 -26.69 9.75
N LEU A 325 -6.89 -25.59 9.25
CA LEU A 325 -6.46 -24.22 9.60
C LEU A 325 -6.40 -23.96 11.12
N PRO A 326 -7.37 -24.42 11.94
CA PRO A 326 -7.31 -24.24 13.40
C PRO A 326 -6.07 -24.89 14.02
N THR A 327 -5.75 -26.13 13.63
CA THR A 327 -4.60 -26.89 14.14
C THR A 327 -3.28 -26.22 13.75
N ALA A 328 -3.17 -25.74 12.52
CA ALA A 328 -1.98 -25.00 12.06
C ALA A 328 -1.77 -23.70 12.84
N ARG A 329 -2.87 -22.99 13.15
CA ARG A 329 -2.86 -21.77 13.98
C ARG A 329 -2.43 -22.07 15.41
N GLU A 330 -2.95 -23.13 16.01
CA GLU A 330 -2.58 -23.55 17.37
C GLU A 330 -1.09 -23.92 17.48
N LYS A 331 -0.56 -24.66 16.51
CA LYS A 331 0.88 -24.97 16.45
C LYS A 331 1.74 -23.71 16.32
N SER A 332 1.34 -22.78 15.45
CA SER A 332 2.08 -21.52 15.26
C SER A 332 1.99 -20.65 16.49
N LEU A 333 0.82 -20.55 17.12
CA LEU A 333 0.61 -19.87 18.38
C LEU A 333 1.46 -20.46 19.49
N THR A 334 1.60 -21.79 19.54
CA THR A 334 2.48 -22.48 20.50
C THR A 334 3.95 -22.15 20.26
N LYS A 335 4.39 -22.08 19.00
CA LYS A 335 5.76 -21.65 18.65
C LYS A 335 6.00 -20.19 19.03
N ILE A 336 5.06 -19.29 18.72
CA ILE A 336 5.11 -17.87 19.07
C ILE A 336 5.17 -17.73 20.59
N LYS A 337 4.27 -18.41 21.31
CA LYS A 337 4.26 -18.47 22.77
C LYS A 337 5.61 -18.89 23.32
N ARG A 338 6.19 -19.97 22.78
CA ARG A 338 7.50 -20.48 23.22
C ARG A 338 8.63 -19.49 22.96
N GLN A 339 8.60 -18.78 21.85
CA GLN A 339 9.65 -17.80 21.52
C GLN A 339 9.46 -16.49 22.28
N ALA A 340 8.25 -15.96 22.36
CA ALA A 340 7.93 -14.78 23.13
C ALA A 340 8.21 -15.01 24.62
N ALA A 341 7.89 -16.18 25.17
CA ALA A 341 8.24 -16.56 26.54
C ALA A 341 9.75 -16.56 26.84
N LYS A 342 10.62 -16.58 25.82
CA LYS A 342 12.08 -16.44 26.01
C LYS A 342 12.52 -14.98 26.13
N SER A 343 11.71 -14.04 25.66
CA SER A 343 12.01 -12.61 25.71
C SER A 343 11.75 -11.97 27.07
N PHE A 344 11.10 -12.69 27.99
CA PHE A 344 10.73 -12.19 29.32
C PHE A 344 11.27 -13.11 30.42
N THR A 345 11.65 -12.52 31.55
CA THR A 345 11.94 -13.30 32.77
C THR A 345 10.70 -14.08 33.20
N ASN A 346 10.81 -15.36 33.56
CA ASN A 346 9.64 -16.22 33.85
C ASN A 346 8.55 -16.21 32.74
N GLY A 347 8.91 -15.89 31.49
CA GLY A 347 7.95 -15.64 30.42
C GLY A 347 7.02 -16.80 30.10
N LYS A 348 7.36 -18.05 30.47
CA LYS A 348 6.46 -19.20 30.33
C LYS A 348 5.20 -19.06 31.20
N GLU A 349 5.35 -18.65 32.45
CA GLU A 349 4.23 -18.46 33.38
C GLU A 349 3.39 -17.27 32.95
N PHE A 350 4.04 -16.14 32.65
CA PHE A 350 3.39 -14.93 32.15
C PHE A 350 2.52 -15.18 30.89
N PHE A 351 3.07 -15.87 29.88
CA PHE A 351 2.30 -16.20 28.67
C PHE A 351 1.25 -17.31 28.88
N ASN A 352 1.36 -18.12 29.93
CA ASN A 352 0.28 -19.05 30.30
C ASN A 352 -0.90 -18.27 30.87
N GLU A 353 -0.66 -17.40 31.85
CA GLU A 353 -1.69 -16.54 32.47
C GLU A 353 -2.34 -15.59 31.46
N LEU A 354 -1.55 -15.00 30.56
CA LEU A 354 -2.05 -14.12 29.49
C LEU A 354 -2.98 -14.84 28.50
N MET A 355 -2.84 -16.15 28.31
CA MET A 355 -3.71 -16.93 27.44
C MET A 355 -4.97 -17.42 28.16
N GLU A 356 -4.90 -17.66 29.46
CA GLU A 356 -6.03 -18.08 30.29
C GLU A 356 -7.05 -16.95 30.54
N THR A 357 -6.59 -15.69 30.57
CA THR A 357 -7.46 -14.51 30.70
C THR A 357 -8.50 -14.37 29.57
N LYS A 358 -8.27 -15.00 28.40
CA LYS A 358 -9.18 -14.96 27.25
C LYS A 358 -10.47 -15.79 27.43
N ASN A 359 -10.48 -16.75 28.36
CA ASN A 359 -11.59 -17.69 28.54
C ASN A 359 -12.67 -17.19 29.53
N ASN A 360 -12.43 -16.09 30.22
CA ASN A 360 -13.37 -15.55 31.20
C ASN A 360 -14.06 -14.33 30.59
N ASN A 361 -15.38 -14.40 30.35
CA ASN A 361 -16.27 -13.34 29.85
C ASN A 361 -16.38 -12.11 30.81
N LYS A 362 -15.28 -11.69 31.45
CA LYS A 362 -15.20 -10.54 32.34
C LYS A 362 -14.58 -9.33 31.62
N PRO A 363 -14.97 -8.09 32.00
CA PRO A 363 -14.38 -6.89 31.44
C PRO A 363 -12.90 -6.79 31.85
N ILE A 364 -12.02 -6.54 30.87
CA ILE A 364 -10.60 -6.12 30.98
C ILE A 364 -9.87 -6.67 32.22
N HIS A 365 -9.23 -7.83 32.09
CA HIS A 365 -8.29 -8.34 33.08
C HIS A 365 -6.94 -7.60 32.96
N SER A 366 -6.46 -6.98 34.04
CA SER A 366 -5.07 -6.51 34.11
C SER A 366 -4.16 -7.68 34.51
N LEU A 367 -3.15 -7.97 33.68
CA LEU A 367 -2.06 -8.88 34.01
C LEU A 367 -0.82 -8.03 34.22
N THR A 368 -0.18 -8.16 35.38
CA THR A 368 1.04 -7.39 35.71
C THR A 368 2.24 -8.32 35.64
N HIS A 369 3.20 -7.96 34.80
CA HIS A 369 4.49 -8.64 34.71
C HIS A 369 5.59 -7.63 35.04
N THR A 370 6.49 -8.02 35.93
CA THR A 370 7.61 -7.19 36.34
C THR A 370 8.90 -7.92 35.99
N GLU A 371 9.75 -7.25 35.23
CA GLU A 371 11.09 -7.72 34.90
C GLU A 371 12.11 -6.63 35.22
N ILE A 372 13.36 -7.03 35.44
CA ILE A 372 14.48 -6.12 35.64
C ILE A 372 15.31 -6.18 34.37
N VAL A 373 15.42 -5.05 33.67
CA VAL A 373 16.27 -4.90 32.49
C VAL A 373 17.54 -4.18 32.92
N ASP A 374 18.63 -4.94 33.04
CA ASP A 374 19.94 -4.37 33.37
C ASP A 374 20.54 -3.62 32.16
N ASN A 375 21.34 -2.59 32.42
CA ASN A 375 22.02 -1.77 31.40
C ASN A 375 21.09 -1.05 30.40
N PHE A 376 19.81 -0.86 30.73
CA PHE A 376 18.92 0.01 29.98
C PHE A 376 19.11 1.47 30.44
N LEU A 377 19.50 2.35 29.51
CA LEU A 377 19.54 3.79 29.77
C LEU A 377 18.15 4.39 29.50
N SER A 378 17.46 4.75 30.58
CA SER A 378 16.25 5.56 30.55
C SER A 378 16.57 6.98 30.06
N PRO A 379 15.61 7.70 29.46
CA PRO A 379 15.78 9.11 29.08
C PRO A 379 16.23 10.05 30.20
N ILE A 380 16.08 9.65 31.47
CA ILE A 380 16.48 10.41 32.66
C ILE A 380 17.81 9.95 33.27
N ASP A 381 18.42 8.90 32.74
CA ASP A 381 19.70 8.39 33.23
C ASP A 381 20.86 9.22 32.67
N THR A 382 21.92 9.38 33.47
CA THR A 382 23.13 10.10 33.05
C THR A 382 23.83 9.40 31.90
N ILE A 383 24.35 10.18 30.97
CA ILE A 383 25.09 9.61 29.84
C ILE A 383 26.42 8.98 30.29
N PRO A 384 26.83 7.84 29.71
CA PRO A 384 28.15 7.27 29.95
C PRO A 384 29.27 8.26 29.64
N THR A 385 30.31 8.29 30.48
CA THR A 385 31.44 9.25 30.36
C THR A 385 32.19 9.14 29.04
N GLU A 386 32.23 7.94 28.44
CA GLU A 386 32.80 7.75 27.10
C GLU A 386 32.00 8.48 26.02
N ILE A 387 30.66 8.40 26.08
CA ILE A 387 29.76 9.07 25.13
C ILE A 387 29.82 10.58 25.31
N SER A 388 29.84 11.07 26.56
CA SER A 388 29.94 12.50 26.86
C SER A 388 31.22 13.10 26.29
N ASN A 389 32.36 12.42 26.46
CA ASN A 389 33.65 12.87 25.95
C ASN A 389 33.69 12.87 24.42
N ASN A 390 33.17 11.82 23.77
CA ASN A 390 33.14 11.71 22.31
C ASN A 390 32.27 12.79 21.66
N LEU A 391 31.14 13.14 22.29
CA LEU A 391 30.18 14.10 21.75
C LEU A 391 30.38 15.54 22.27
N LYS A 392 31.36 15.74 23.17
CA LYS A 392 31.67 17.00 23.87
C LYS A 392 30.46 17.54 24.64
N LEU A 393 29.82 16.67 25.42
CA LEU A 393 28.67 16.98 26.28
C LEU A 393 29.07 16.90 27.75
N ASP A 394 28.34 17.60 28.63
CA ASP A 394 28.55 17.47 30.08
C ASP A 394 28.13 16.06 30.54
N PRO A 395 29.03 15.27 31.18
CA PRO A 395 28.73 13.93 31.69
C PRO A 395 27.61 13.89 32.75
N LYS A 396 27.24 15.04 33.33
CA LYS A 396 26.13 15.14 34.29
C LYS A 396 24.76 15.21 33.63
N LEU A 397 24.69 15.41 32.31
CA LEU A 397 23.42 15.47 31.61
C LEU A 397 22.77 14.09 31.55
N ASP A 398 21.46 14.07 31.75
CA ASP A 398 20.66 12.91 31.39
C ASP A 398 20.58 12.76 29.86
N LEU A 399 20.22 11.56 29.41
CA LEU A 399 20.14 11.23 27.99
C LEU A 399 19.20 12.17 27.21
N ARG A 400 18.09 12.62 27.81
CA ARG A 400 17.15 13.57 27.20
C ARG A 400 17.79 14.94 26.98
N ASN A 401 18.46 15.48 27.99
CA ASN A 401 19.10 16.79 27.95
C ASN A 401 20.34 16.77 27.06
N ALA A 402 21.10 15.68 27.08
CA ALA A 402 22.18 15.44 26.13
C ALA A 402 21.67 15.41 24.68
N HIS A 403 20.55 14.72 24.42
CA HIS A 403 19.91 14.68 23.10
C HIS A 403 19.42 16.06 22.66
N LYS A 404 18.78 16.81 23.57
CA LYS A 404 18.34 18.19 23.35
C LYS A 404 19.49 19.11 22.97
N GLU A 405 20.61 19.06 23.70
CA GLU A 405 21.79 19.89 23.43
C GLU A 405 22.37 19.62 22.04
N LEU A 406 22.45 18.34 21.64
CA LEU A 406 22.89 17.97 20.29
C LEU A 406 21.95 18.52 19.21
N ILE A 407 20.63 18.43 19.40
CA ILE A 407 19.65 19.01 18.47
C ILE A 407 19.89 20.52 18.34
N GLN A 408 19.99 21.24 19.46
CA GLN A 408 20.17 22.69 19.46
C GLN A 408 21.48 23.10 18.77
N ARG A 409 22.58 22.38 19.04
CA ARG A 409 23.87 22.61 18.39
C ARG A 409 23.79 22.44 16.86
N GLU A 410 23.09 21.41 16.39
CA GLU A 410 22.95 21.16 14.95
C GLU A 410 21.98 22.14 14.27
N LEU A 411 20.96 22.65 14.98
CA LEU A 411 20.07 23.71 14.47
C LEU A 411 20.82 25.05 14.25
N GLU A 412 21.85 25.35 15.04
CA GLU A 412 22.73 26.52 14.85
C GLU A 412 23.83 26.32 13.81
N SER A 413 24.14 25.07 13.43
CA SER A 413 25.19 24.76 12.46
C SER A 413 24.85 25.19 11.03
N ASP A 414 25.76 25.02 10.07
CA ASP A 414 25.48 25.26 8.64
C ASP A 414 24.81 24.06 7.93
N LYS A 415 24.60 22.93 8.63
CA LYS A 415 24.05 21.72 8.00
C LYS A 415 22.57 21.87 7.68
N HIS A 416 22.18 21.64 6.42
CA HIS A 416 20.78 21.81 6.01
C HIS A 416 19.86 20.63 6.36
N TYR A 417 20.39 19.42 6.56
CA TYR A 417 19.61 18.24 6.87
C TYR A 417 19.86 17.76 8.29
N LEU A 418 18.79 17.49 9.02
CA LEU A 418 18.85 16.97 10.39
C LEU A 418 17.92 15.77 10.53
N PHE A 419 18.50 14.60 10.78
CA PHE A 419 17.76 13.36 11.04
C PHE A 419 17.69 13.12 12.54
N LEU A 420 16.47 13.18 13.09
CA LEU A 420 16.20 13.03 14.51
C LEU A 420 15.73 11.62 14.82
N THR A 421 16.68 10.81 15.23
CA THR A 421 16.47 9.43 15.67
C THR A 421 16.34 9.38 17.20
N GLY A 422 15.60 8.39 17.69
CA GLY A 422 15.44 8.17 19.13
C GLY A 422 14.05 7.70 19.50
N ASN A 423 13.99 7.01 20.64
CA ASN A 423 12.78 6.39 21.18
C ASN A 423 11.64 7.41 21.34
N PRO A 424 10.37 6.99 21.17
CA PRO A 424 9.23 7.84 21.48
C PRO A 424 9.35 8.45 22.88
N GLY A 425 9.09 9.76 23.00
CA GLY A 425 9.19 10.47 24.27
C GLY A 425 10.61 10.93 24.67
N ILE A 426 11.65 10.73 23.85
CA ILE A 426 13.00 11.26 24.13
C ILE A 426 13.09 12.80 24.10
N GLY A 427 12.10 13.47 23.49
CA GLY A 427 12.00 14.94 23.51
C GLY A 427 12.37 15.67 22.21
N LYS A 428 12.50 14.96 21.06
CA LYS A 428 12.84 15.53 19.73
C LYS A 428 12.15 16.86 19.41
N THR A 429 10.82 16.84 19.40
CA THR A 429 9.99 17.99 19.08
C THR A 429 10.10 19.08 20.15
N THR A 430 10.22 18.69 21.42
CA THR A 430 10.36 19.64 22.53
C THR A 430 11.67 20.43 22.43
N ALA A 431 12.77 19.75 22.10
CA ALA A 431 14.08 20.40 21.91
C ALA A 431 14.04 21.48 20.82
N ILE A 432 13.35 21.23 19.70
CA ILE A 432 13.16 22.24 18.63
C ILE A 432 12.29 23.39 19.12
N THR A 433 11.17 23.11 19.78
CA THR A 433 10.29 24.20 20.28
C THR A 433 10.99 25.07 21.32
N GLU A 434 11.81 24.48 22.20
CA GLU A 434 12.58 25.24 23.19
C GLU A 434 13.69 26.07 22.54
N PHE A 435 14.32 25.55 21.47
CA PHE A 435 15.27 26.33 20.67
C PHE A 435 14.60 27.57 20.07
N LEU A 436 13.43 27.41 19.45
CA LEU A 436 12.67 28.50 18.83
C LEU A 436 12.15 29.54 19.83
N LYS A 437 11.99 29.16 21.11
CA LYS A 437 11.59 30.07 22.20
C LYS A 437 12.75 30.87 22.79
N GLN A 438 13.99 30.61 22.40
CA GLN A 438 15.13 31.37 22.92
C GLN A 438 15.01 32.85 22.49
N PRO A 439 15.27 33.82 23.38
CA PRO A 439 15.15 35.25 23.06
C PRO A 439 15.90 35.65 21.79
N LYS A 440 17.14 35.15 21.63
CA LYS A 440 17.96 35.34 20.43
C LYS A 440 17.24 34.93 19.14
N ILE A 441 16.59 33.76 19.15
CA ILE A 441 15.90 33.22 17.96
C ILE A 441 14.61 34.00 17.67
N LEU A 442 13.91 34.42 18.72
CA LEU A 442 12.71 35.26 18.57
C LEU A 442 13.02 36.66 18.03
N ASP A 443 14.19 37.22 18.37
CA ASP A 443 14.69 38.49 17.84
C ASP A 443 15.15 38.36 16.38
N GLU A 444 15.77 37.24 16.02
CA GLU A 444 16.20 36.92 14.64
C GLU A 444 15.04 36.50 13.71
N GLY A 445 13.91 36.07 14.28
CA GLY A 445 12.72 35.63 13.57
C GLY A 445 12.80 34.23 12.97
N PHE A 446 11.67 33.53 12.91
CA PHE A 446 11.60 32.18 12.37
C PHE A 446 10.30 31.83 11.63
N LEU A 447 10.40 30.89 10.69
CA LEU A 447 9.28 30.15 10.12
C LEU A 447 9.48 28.67 10.43
N PHE A 448 8.62 28.13 11.30
CA PHE A 448 8.58 26.69 11.61
C PHE A 448 7.38 26.05 10.93
N PHE A 449 7.65 25.22 9.92
CA PHE A 449 6.65 24.50 9.14
C PHE A 449 6.65 23.02 9.52
N TYR A 450 5.65 22.58 10.26
CA TYR A 450 5.55 21.22 10.79
C TYR A 450 4.53 20.39 10.01
N ILE A 451 4.94 19.20 9.55
CA ILE A 451 4.14 18.27 8.76
C ILE A 451 4.11 16.92 9.47
N SER A 452 2.91 16.42 9.78
CA SER A 452 2.73 15.12 10.43
C SER A 452 1.55 14.33 9.86
N PRO A 453 1.62 12.99 9.79
CA PRO A 453 0.46 12.15 9.47
C PRO A 453 -0.61 12.19 10.57
N ARG A 454 -0.22 12.54 11.81
CA ARG A 454 -1.12 12.57 12.97
C ARG A 454 -1.77 13.94 13.12
N ILE A 455 -3.06 14.03 12.82
CA ILE A 455 -3.84 15.28 12.91
C ILE A 455 -3.78 15.88 14.32
N GLN A 456 -3.86 15.05 15.37
CA GLN A 456 -3.84 15.50 16.75
C GLN A 456 -2.51 16.15 17.14
N VAL A 457 -1.38 15.58 16.67
CA VAL A 457 -0.04 16.10 16.96
C VAL A 457 0.17 17.51 16.39
N ASN A 458 -0.50 17.87 15.29
CA ASN A 458 -0.43 19.23 14.73
C ASN A 458 -0.98 20.31 15.69
N LEU A 459 -1.95 19.96 16.54
CA LEU A 459 -2.45 20.85 17.58
C LEU A 459 -1.51 20.84 18.78
N ASP A 460 -1.01 19.66 19.17
CA ASP A 460 -0.03 19.52 20.26
C ASP A 460 1.21 20.41 20.04
N ILE A 461 1.67 20.59 18.79
CA ILE A 461 2.76 21.54 18.48
C ILE A 461 2.39 22.97 18.86
N ILE A 462 1.18 23.43 18.50
CA ILE A 462 0.72 24.78 18.85
C ILE A 462 0.57 24.92 20.37
N GLU A 463 0.11 23.87 21.03
CA GLU A 463 0.03 23.81 22.49
C GLU A 463 1.40 23.88 23.16
N LYS A 464 2.45 23.33 22.55
CA LYS A 464 3.83 23.52 23.05
C LYS A 464 4.30 24.97 23.02
N PHE A 465 3.71 25.83 22.19
CA PHE A 465 3.94 27.28 22.22
C PHE A 465 2.95 28.03 23.11
N THR A 466 2.07 27.33 23.81
CA THR A 466 1.08 27.90 24.72
C THR A 466 1.50 27.69 26.17
N ASP A 467 1.29 28.67 27.05
CA ASP A 467 1.43 28.48 28.49
C ASP A 467 0.20 27.74 29.05
N ILE A 468 0.45 26.68 29.81
CA ILE A 468 -0.60 25.80 30.35
C ILE A 468 -1.50 26.52 31.35
N ASN A 469 -0.97 27.53 32.07
CA ASN A 469 -1.70 28.23 33.12
C ASN A 469 -2.59 29.34 32.57
N THR A 470 -2.12 30.06 31.53
CA THR A 470 -2.85 31.20 30.96
C THR A 470 -3.67 30.80 29.73
N GLY A 471 -3.30 29.73 29.04
CA GLY A 471 -3.87 29.40 27.74
C GLY A 471 -3.50 30.41 26.64
N GLU A 472 -2.52 31.27 26.87
CA GLU A 472 -2.00 32.23 25.87
C GLU A 472 -0.72 31.70 25.23
N ILE A 473 -0.33 32.26 24.09
CA ILE A 473 0.97 31.93 23.50
C ILE A 473 2.08 32.44 24.43
N TYR A 474 3.18 31.69 24.52
CA TYR A 474 4.31 31.97 25.40
C TYR A 474 4.95 33.34 25.18
N ASP A 475 4.93 33.85 23.94
CA ASP A 475 5.48 35.15 23.56
C ASP A 475 4.59 35.83 22.52
N ASP A 476 4.31 37.12 22.73
CA ASP A 476 3.40 37.94 21.92
C ASP A 476 3.82 38.05 20.44
N ARG A 477 5.10 37.82 20.14
CA ARG A 477 5.63 37.88 18.78
C ARG A 477 5.24 36.68 17.93
N ILE A 478 4.87 35.56 18.55
CA ILE A 478 4.61 34.30 17.86
C ILE A 478 3.19 34.28 17.28
N PHE A 479 3.08 33.83 16.04
CA PHE A 479 1.80 33.66 15.34
C PHE A 479 1.67 32.23 14.83
N ALA A 480 0.76 31.45 15.43
CA ALA A 480 0.55 30.06 15.08
C ALA A 480 -0.67 29.88 14.16
N ILE A 481 -0.53 29.10 13.08
CA ILE A 481 -1.60 28.81 12.12
C ILE A 481 -1.73 27.32 11.83
N THR A 482 -2.98 26.88 11.64
CA THR A 482 -3.32 25.52 11.19
C THR A 482 -4.62 25.54 10.39
N SER A 483 -4.94 24.46 9.67
CA SER A 483 -6.15 24.38 8.86
C SER A 483 -6.59 22.94 8.67
N ASN A 484 -7.88 22.74 8.42
CA ASN A 484 -8.47 21.46 8.06
C ASN A 484 -9.58 21.63 7.02
N ALA A 485 -10.01 20.53 6.40
CA ALA A 485 -11.00 20.57 5.33
C ALA A 485 -12.38 21.08 5.80
N ASN A 486 -12.77 20.76 7.05
CA ASN A 486 -14.04 21.19 7.61
C ASN A 486 -14.07 22.71 7.81
N LEU A 487 -12.97 23.29 8.32
CA LEU A 487 -12.82 24.73 8.49
C LEU A 487 -13.01 25.49 7.17
N ILE A 488 -12.34 25.02 6.12
CA ILE A 488 -12.43 25.60 4.78
C ILE A 488 -13.85 25.46 4.24
N ARG A 489 -14.46 24.26 4.37
CA ARG A 489 -15.84 24.00 3.92
C ARG A 489 -16.85 24.92 4.61
N SER A 490 -16.75 25.06 5.92
CA SER A 490 -17.62 25.91 6.74
C SER A 490 -17.49 27.40 6.42
N ASN A 491 -16.36 27.83 5.84
CA ASN A 491 -16.16 29.21 5.39
C ASN A 491 -16.30 29.35 3.85
N ASN A 492 -17.32 28.72 3.27
CA ASN A 492 -17.63 28.78 1.84
C ASN A 492 -16.46 28.38 0.91
N ARG A 493 -15.61 27.46 1.36
CA ARG A 493 -14.40 26.98 0.64
C ARG A 493 -13.37 28.07 0.31
N ASN A 494 -13.43 29.22 0.98
CA ASN A 494 -12.42 30.25 0.90
C ASN A 494 -11.11 29.81 1.58
N ILE A 495 -10.00 30.43 1.21
CA ILE A 495 -8.72 30.21 1.88
C ILE A 495 -8.86 30.63 3.34
N THR A 496 -8.79 29.66 4.24
CA THR A 496 -9.15 29.83 5.65
C THR A 496 -8.14 29.09 6.53
N VAL A 497 -7.69 29.74 7.59
CA VAL A 497 -6.81 29.17 8.60
C VAL A 497 -7.32 29.50 9.99
N ASN A 498 -7.14 28.56 10.92
CA ASN A 498 -7.23 28.84 12.34
C ASN A 498 -5.92 29.46 12.78
N TYR A 499 -6.00 30.47 13.64
CA TYR A 499 -4.81 31.10 14.20
C TYR A 499 -4.88 31.24 15.72
N ARG A 500 -3.70 31.37 16.32
CA ARG A 500 -3.51 31.74 17.71
C ARG A 500 -2.42 32.80 17.79
N SER A 501 -2.69 33.88 18.53
CA SER A 501 -1.80 35.03 18.74
C SER A 501 -2.33 35.82 19.94
N ASN A 502 -1.43 36.43 20.72
CA ASN A 502 -1.81 37.29 21.85
C ASN A 502 -2.12 38.72 21.38
N THR A 503 -1.44 39.19 20.33
CA THR A 503 -1.58 40.55 19.79
C THR A 503 -2.81 40.73 18.91
N HIS A 504 -3.28 39.67 18.25
CA HIS A 504 -4.50 39.69 17.44
C HIS A 504 -5.69 39.04 18.15
N GLN A 505 -6.55 39.86 18.76
CA GLN A 505 -7.69 39.38 19.55
C GLN A 505 -9.00 39.23 18.75
N ASP A 506 -9.05 39.71 17.51
CA ASP A 506 -10.23 39.63 16.65
C ASP A 506 -10.75 38.19 16.54
N LYS A 507 -12.06 37.99 16.62
CA LYS A 507 -12.61 36.63 16.43
C LYS A 507 -12.34 36.11 15.02
N ARG A 508 -12.45 37.01 14.04
CA ARG A 508 -12.22 36.75 12.62
C ARG A 508 -11.68 38.02 11.98
N PHE A 509 -10.66 37.88 11.16
CA PHE A 509 -10.21 38.96 10.29
C PHE A 509 -9.83 38.41 8.91
N LYS A 510 -9.88 39.27 7.90
CA LYS A 510 -9.47 38.94 6.54
C LYS A 510 -8.31 39.84 6.17
N HIS A 511 -7.23 39.23 5.72
CA HIS A 511 -6.10 39.97 5.14
C HIS A 511 -5.77 39.40 3.77
N ASN A 512 -5.65 40.26 2.76
CA ASN A 512 -5.59 39.86 1.35
C ASN A 512 -6.77 38.93 1.00
N ASN A 513 -6.48 37.68 0.62
CA ASN A 513 -7.47 36.65 0.28
C ASN A 513 -7.62 35.57 1.37
N VAL A 514 -6.96 35.75 2.52
CA VAL A 514 -6.90 34.75 3.58
C VAL A 514 -7.83 35.15 4.73
N HIS A 515 -8.68 34.21 5.12
CA HIS A 515 -9.56 34.34 6.29
C HIS A 515 -8.88 33.71 7.51
N PHE A 516 -8.60 34.53 8.52
CA PHE A 516 -8.03 34.12 9.78
C PHE A 516 -9.14 34.01 10.82
N ILE A 517 -9.30 32.84 11.42
CA ILE A 517 -10.31 32.56 12.44
C ILE A 517 -9.59 32.19 13.74
N ARG A 518 -9.94 32.82 14.86
CA ARG A 518 -9.29 32.52 16.13
C ARG A 518 -9.60 31.09 16.56
N GLN A 519 -8.58 30.38 17.04
CA GLN A 519 -8.72 29.01 17.53
C GLN A 519 -9.76 28.97 18.68
N ASN A 520 -10.69 28.01 18.63
CA ASN A 520 -11.85 27.82 19.53
C ASN A 520 -13.11 28.66 19.23
N GLU A 521 -13.13 29.50 18.20
CA GLU A 521 -14.39 30.11 17.74
C GLU A 521 -15.18 29.11 16.89
N GLU A 522 -16.45 28.88 17.25
CA GLU A 522 -17.36 28.06 16.45
C GLU A 522 -17.70 28.78 15.13
N LEU A 523 -17.55 28.06 14.02
CA LEU A 523 -18.20 28.46 12.77
C LEU A 523 -19.65 27.99 12.85
N GLU A 524 -20.60 28.92 12.91
CA GLU A 524 -22.02 28.63 12.69
C GLU A 524 -22.16 27.85 11.39
N TYR A 525 -22.52 26.58 11.50
CA TYR A 525 -22.69 25.70 10.37
C TYR A 525 -24.00 26.07 9.68
N ASN A 526 -23.94 26.96 8.69
CA ASN A 526 -25.02 27.10 7.73
C ASN A 526 -25.02 25.85 6.86
N SER A 527 -25.81 24.86 7.26
CA SER A 527 -26.18 23.70 6.44
C SER A 527 -27.01 24.16 5.24
N SER A 528 -26.40 24.91 4.34
CA SER A 528 -26.87 24.89 2.96
C SER A 528 -26.50 23.52 2.43
N ASN A 529 -27.51 22.73 2.08
CA ASN A 529 -27.38 21.44 1.41
C ASN A 529 -26.61 21.64 0.10
N PHE A 530 -25.29 21.64 0.17
CA PHE A 530 -24.44 21.43 -0.99
C PHE A 530 -24.34 19.93 -1.18
N ASP A 531 -25.30 19.38 -1.93
CA ASP A 531 -25.25 18.00 -2.39
C ASP A 531 -23.95 17.79 -3.18
N GLU A 532 -23.01 17.02 -2.62
CA GLU A 532 -21.73 16.67 -3.26
C GLU A 532 -21.94 15.86 -4.55
N VAL A 533 -23.15 15.32 -4.74
CA VAL A 533 -23.56 14.57 -5.92
C VAL A 533 -24.78 15.24 -6.51
N VAL A 534 -24.60 15.88 -7.67
CA VAL A 534 -25.73 16.39 -8.43
C VAL A 534 -26.13 15.32 -9.45
N ARG A 535 -27.40 14.92 -9.39
CA ARG A 535 -28.00 14.05 -10.40
C ARG A 535 -28.12 14.85 -11.69
N GLN A 536 -27.27 14.55 -12.66
CA GLN A 536 -27.24 15.27 -13.92
C GLN A 536 -28.40 14.82 -14.82
N ASN A 537 -28.75 13.52 -14.78
CA ASN A 537 -29.92 12.87 -15.36
C ASN A 537 -30.28 11.60 -14.54
N GLU A 538 -31.37 10.89 -14.87
CA GLU A 538 -31.84 9.71 -14.10
C GLU A 538 -30.76 8.63 -13.89
N ASP A 539 -29.85 8.46 -14.86
CA ASP A 539 -28.82 7.41 -14.86
C ASP A 539 -27.39 7.91 -14.58
N THR A 540 -27.20 9.21 -14.29
CA THR A 540 -25.87 9.79 -14.10
C THR A 540 -25.81 10.67 -12.85
N LEU A 541 -25.16 10.13 -11.83
CA LEU A 541 -24.72 10.87 -10.65
C LEU A 541 -23.31 11.37 -10.91
N ARG A 542 -23.09 12.68 -10.85
CA ARG A 542 -21.75 13.25 -10.96
C ARG A 542 -21.39 13.88 -9.62
N GLU A 543 -20.29 13.42 -9.03
CA GLU A 543 -19.67 14.15 -7.94
C GLU A 543 -19.31 15.54 -8.48
N GLN A 544 -19.85 16.58 -7.87
CA GLN A 544 -19.62 17.93 -8.34
C GLN A 544 -18.13 18.21 -8.11
N ASN A 545 -17.34 18.34 -9.19
CA ASN A 545 -15.94 18.77 -9.14
C ASN A 545 -15.91 20.25 -8.72
N ILE A 546 -16.24 20.50 -7.46
CA ILE A 546 -16.25 21.83 -6.88
C ILE A 546 -14.79 22.12 -6.56
N ASN A 547 -14.16 22.95 -7.39
CA ASN A 547 -12.82 23.52 -7.19
C ASN A 547 -12.77 24.30 -5.86
N GLY A 548 -12.58 23.60 -4.74
CA GLY A 548 -12.37 24.20 -3.42
C GLY A 548 -10.87 24.38 -3.13
N ASN A 549 -10.53 25.40 -2.36
CA ASN A 549 -9.15 25.59 -1.89
C ASN A 549 -8.75 24.45 -0.94
N GLY A 550 -7.50 23.98 -1.05
CA GLY A 550 -6.97 22.89 -0.23
C GLY A 550 -6.33 23.36 1.08
N VAL A 551 -6.18 22.46 2.05
CA VAL A 551 -5.53 22.76 3.35
C VAL A 551 -4.12 23.31 3.18
N LEU A 552 -3.27 22.63 2.38
CA LEU A 552 -1.90 23.08 2.14
C LEU A 552 -1.85 24.44 1.43
N GLN A 553 -2.77 24.67 0.48
CA GLN A 553 -2.90 25.98 -0.17
C GLN A 553 -3.22 27.07 0.85
N SER A 554 -4.17 26.83 1.74
CA SER A 554 -4.58 27.83 2.73
C SER A 554 -3.45 28.20 3.68
N ILE A 555 -2.69 27.21 4.16
CA ILE A 555 -1.53 27.46 5.02
C ILE A 555 -0.46 28.25 4.28
N CYS A 556 -0.08 27.85 3.06
CA CYS A 556 0.99 28.52 2.34
C CYS A 556 0.66 29.97 1.96
N GLU A 557 -0.59 30.24 1.55
CA GLU A 557 -1.03 31.62 1.25
C GLU A 557 -1.20 32.47 2.51
N ALA A 558 -1.58 31.86 3.64
CA ALA A 558 -1.57 32.52 4.94
C ALA A 558 -0.15 32.88 5.38
N THR A 559 0.82 31.98 5.22
CA THR A 559 2.23 32.25 5.53
C THR A 559 2.77 33.44 4.74
N ASP A 560 2.58 33.48 3.41
CA ASP A 560 3.01 34.63 2.59
C ASP A 560 2.30 35.92 3.00
N THR A 561 1.02 35.85 3.37
CA THR A 561 0.28 37.01 3.88
C THR A 561 0.86 37.53 5.20
N LEU A 562 1.21 36.65 6.14
CA LEU A 562 1.84 37.05 7.41
C LEU A 562 3.21 37.69 7.18
N ILE A 563 4.03 37.12 6.29
CA ILE A 563 5.38 37.62 5.97
C ILE A 563 5.34 38.96 5.25
N LYS A 564 4.50 39.06 4.21
CA LYS A 564 4.37 40.25 3.36
C LYS A 564 3.77 41.43 4.11
N SER A 565 2.75 41.18 4.93
CA SER A 565 2.08 42.23 5.70
C SER A 565 2.78 42.51 7.03
N GLU A 566 3.89 41.81 7.32
CA GLU A 566 4.70 41.97 8.53
C GLU A 566 3.87 41.83 9.83
N ILE A 567 2.86 40.96 9.79
CA ILE A 567 1.98 40.68 10.95
C ILE A 567 2.78 39.98 12.05
N SER A 568 3.69 39.08 11.67
CA SER A 568 4.62 38.44 12.59
C SER A 568 5.85 37.94 11.85
N ASN A 569 7.00 38.02 12.51
CA ASN A 569 8.27 37.44 12.07
C ASN A 569 8.53 36.04 12.66
N ASN A 570 7.69 35.58 13.58
CA ASN A 570 7.83 34.31 14.29
C ASN A 570 6.59 33.44 14.02
N ILE A 571 6.62 32.67 12.95
CA ILE A 571 5.46 31.94 12.42
C ILE A 571 5.60 30.44 12.70
N VAL A 572 4.56 29.85 13.30
CA VAL A 572 4.42 28.40 13.46
C VAL A 572 3.27 27.92 12.56
N ALA A 573 3.57 27.15 11.53
CA ALA A 573 2.58 26.63 10.60
C ALA A 573 2.52 25.10 10.68
N THR A 574 1.35 24.54 11.02
CA THR A 574 1.17 23.08 11.12
C THR A 574 0.19 22.57 10.07
N VAL A 575 0.52 21.44 9.44
CA VAL A 575 -0.31 20.82 8.40
C VAL A 575 -0.27 19.30 8.45
N SER A 576 -1.41 18.67 8.16
CA SER A 576 -1.48 17.20 8.04
C SER A 576 -0.86 16.73 6.72
N MET A 577 -0.10 15.63 6.79
CA MET A 577 0.44 14.92 5.64
C MET A 577 -0.61 14.57 4.59
N GLN A 578 -1.86 14.31 4.99
CA GLN A 578 -3.00 14.03 4.08
C GLN A 578 -3.33 15.18 3.12
N SER A 579 -2.82 16.38 3.39
CA SER A 579 -2.94 17.54 2.48
C SER A 579 -2.04 17.40 1.25
N TYR A 580 -1.03 16.53 1.31
CA TYR A 580 -0.26 16.10 0.16
C TYR A 580 -1.07 15.09 -0.67
N LYS A 581 -1.28 15.41 -1.95
CA LYS A 581 -1.95 14.52 -2.90
C LYS A 581 -1.20 14.54 -4.23
N LYS A 582 -1.00 13.35 -4.81
CA LYS A 582 -0.60 13.20 -6.22
C LYS A 582 -1.84 13.43 -7.10
N THR A 583 -1.67 14.21 -8.15
CA THR A 583 -2.70 14.53 -9.15
C THR A 583 -2.17 14.18 -10.55
N PRO A 584 -3.03 14.01 -11.57
CA PRO A 584 -2.57 13.76 -12.94
C PRO A 584 -1.65 14.84 -13.52
N ARG A 585 -1.60 16.03 -12.92
CA ARG A 585 -0.80 17.19 -13.37
C ARG A 585 0.41 17.50 -12.45
N GLY A 586 0.74 16.65 -11.48
CA GLY A 586 1.80 16.88 -10.49
C GLY A 586 1.33 16.58 -9.06
N ASN A 587 1.92 17.19 -8.04
CA ASN A 587 1.47 17.04 -6.65
C ASN A 587 1.01 18.38 -6.04
N THR A 588 0.21 18.32 -4.98
CA THR A 588 -0.29 19.51 -4.29
C THR A 588 0.83 20.33 -3.65
N PHE A 589 1.93 19.69 -3.23
CA PHE A 589 3.07 20.38 -2.64
C PHE A 589 3.78 21.31 -3.62
N ASN A 590 4.19 20.82 -4.79
CA ASN A 590 4.82 21.62 -5.84
C ASN A 590 3.95 22.79 -6.31
N LYS A 591 2.62 22.61 -6.27
CA LYS A 591 1.67 23.65 -6.66
C LYS A 591 1.52 24.75 -5.59
N HIS A 592 1.62 24.39 -4.31
CA HIS A 592 1.19 25.25 -3.21
C HIS A 592 2.30 25.68 -2.27
N PHE A 593 3.27 24.81 -1.96
CA PHE A 593 4.36 25.13 -1.05
C PHE A 593 5.21 26.32 -1.52
N PRO A 594 5.55 26.49 -2.81
CA PRO A 594 6.26 27.69 -3.27
C PRO A 594 5.52 29.00 -2.99
N LYS A 595 4.21 28.94 -2.71
CA LYS A 595 3.42 30.13 -2.39
C LYS A 595 3.76 30.74 -1.03
N ILE A 596 4.51 30.07 -0.14
CA ILE A 596 4.94 30.67 1.14
C ILE A 596 5.80 31.94 0.96
N PHE A 597 6.41 32.11 -0.22
CA PHE A 597 7.17 33.29 -0.63
C PHE A 597 6.66 33.83 -1.97
N ASN A 598 5.36 33.72 -2.25
CA ASN A 598 4.78 34.16 -3.51
C ASN A 598 5.06 35.65 -3.80
N SER A 599 5.10 36.48 -2.75
CA SER A 599 5.44 37.89 -2.81
C SER A 599 6.90 38.17 -3.20
N ALA A 600 7.81 37.23 -2.98
CA ALA A 600 9.22 37.30 -3.34
C ALA A 600 9.58 36.45 -4.57
N TYR A 601 8.61 35.80 -5.22
CA TYR A 601 8.83 34.90 -6.35
C TYR A 601 8.36 35.50 -7.68
N ASN A 602 9.24 35.55 -8.67
CA ASN A 602 8.90 35.99 -10.01
C ASN A 602 8.45 34.81 -10.88
N SER A 603 7.13 34.61 -10.99
CA SER A 603 6.54 33.51 -11.77
C SER A 603 6.88 33.54 -13.26
N ARG A 604 7.18 34.70 -13.85
CA ARG A 604 7.58 34.82 -15.26
C ARG A 604 9.03 34.40 -15.51
N LYS A 605 9.93 34.66 -14.54
CA LYS A 605 11.35 34.31 -14.63
C LYS A 605 11.69 32.96 -13.96
N GLY A 606 10.76 32.40 -13.19
CA GLY A 606 10.95 31.14 -12.47
C GLY A 606 12.04 31.22 -11.39
N LYS A 607 12.24 32.40 -10.79
CA LYS A 607 13.29 32.67 -9.79
C LYS A 607 12.78 33.60 -8.69
N PHE A 608 13.37 33.49 -7.52
CA PHE A 608 13.17 34.45 -6.43
C PHE A 608 13.80 35.81 -6.76
N LEU A 609 13.21 36.87 -6.21
CA LEU A 609 13.74 38.23 -6.24
C LEU A 609 14.72 38.38 -5.08
N GLU A 610 16.00 38.55 -5.39
CA GLU A 610 17.08 38.50 -4.39
C GLU A 610 16.91 39.55 -3.29
N ASP A 611 16.59 40.80 -3.65
CA ASP A 611 16.36 41.89 -2.70
C ASP A 611 15.20 41.59 -1.74
N ASN A 612 14.12 40.98 -2.24
CA ASN A 612 12.98 40.62 -1.40
C ASN A 612 13.32 39.46 -0.47
N MET A 613 14.09 38.46 -0.93
CA MET A 613 14.54 37.36 -0.10
C MET A 613 15.51 37.84 1.00
N ARG A 614 16.42 38.77 0.69
CA ARG A 614 17.31 39.42 1.66
C ARG A 614 16.55 40.26 2.68
N ASN A 615 15.50 40.97 2.24
CA ASN A 615 14.64 41.72 3.16
C ASN A 615 13.91 40.75 4.12
N ILE A 616 13.34 39.66 3.60
CA ILE A 616 12.68 38.65 4.44
C ILE A 616 13.67 38.02 5.41
N SER A 617 14.87 37.63 4.99
CA SER A 617 15.86 36.99 5.86
C SER A 617 16.40 37.93 6.95
N SER A 618 16.41 39.24 6.71
CA SER A 618 16.78 40.23 7.72
C SER A 618 15.83 40.26 8.92
N ARG A 619 14.59 39.78 8.74
CA ARG A 619 13.54 39.73 9.78
C ARG A 619 13.17 38.31 10.20
N ILE A 620 13.36 37.33 9.31
CA ILE A 620 13.00 35.91 9.50
C ILE A 620 14.21 35.10 9.07
N LYS A 621 15.21 34.99 9.95
CA LYS A 621 16.47 34.34 9.63
C LYS A 621 16.35 32.82 9.56
N HIS A 622 15.50 32.21 10.39
CA HIS A 622 15.42 30.75 10.52
C HIS A 622 14.22 30.16 9.75
N ILE A 623 14.45 29.20 8.86
CA ILE A 623 13.37 28.48 8.15
C ILE A 623 13.49 26.98 8.40
N PHE A 624 12.68 26.44 9.29
CA PHE A 624 12.73 25.03 9.66
C PHE A 624 11.50 24.29 9.14
N VAL A 625 11.71 23.30 8.28
CA VAL A 625 10.65 22.41 7.80
C VAL A 625 10.86 21.04 8.41
N MET A 626 9.95 20.64 9.29
CA MET A 626 9.99 19.36 9.98
C MET A 626 8.93 18.42 9.44
N VAL A 627 9.36 17.21 9.06
CA VAL A 627 8.49 16.11 8.66
C VAL A 627 8.60 15.01 9.70
N ASP A 628 7.50 14.71 10.37
CA ASP A 628 7.39 13.67 11.39
C ASP A 628 6.86 12.37 10.75
N GLU A 629 7.42 11.22 11.15
CA GLU A 629 7.02 9.88 10.72
C GLU A 629 7.01 9.70 9.19
N ILE A 630 8.19 9.82 8.56
CA ILE A 630 8.35 9.62 7.11
C ILE A 630 8.10 8.15 6.72
N THR A 631 8.42 7.21 7.59
CA THR A 631 8.19 5.77 7.38
C THR A 631 6.80 5.37 7.86
N GLY A 632 6.02 4.76 6.96
CA GLY A 632 4.62 4.34 7.23
C GLY A 632 3.55 5.13 6.45
N ASP A 633 3.91 6.21 5.75
CA ASP A 633 3.06 6.90 4.77
C ASP A 633 3.70 6.86 3.38
N GLU A 634 2.97 6.35 2.38
CA GLU A 634 3.38 6.25 0.96
C GLU A 634 3.85 7.60 0.37
N ASN A 635 3.47 8.71 1.00
CA ASN A 635 3.77 10.06 0.53
C ASN A 635 4.98 10.73 1.19
N GLY A 636 5.45 10.24 2.34
CA GLY A 636 6.48 10.91 3.17
C GLY A 636 7.81 11.11 2.43
N VAL A 637 8.32 10.06 1.78
CA VAL A 637 9.59 10.11 1.02
C VAL A 637 9.49 11.05 -0.20
N ASN A 638 8.36 11.00 -0.90
CA ASN A 638 8.11 11.90 -2.03
C ASN A 638 8.06 13.36 -1.59
N LEU A 639 7.42 13.65 -0.45
CA LEU A 639 7.36 14.99 0.11
C LEU A 639 8.76 15.51 0.47
N LEU A 640 9.61 14.69 1.10
CA LEU A 640 10.98 15.06 1.44
C LEU A 640 11.78 15.47 0.20
N HIS A 641 11.64 14.73 -0.90
CA HIS A 641 12.27 15.06 -2.17
C HIS A 641 11.82 16.42 -2.72
N GLU A 642 10.53 16.73 -2.65
CA GLU A 642 9.99 18.00 -3.14
C GLU A 642 10.39 19.19 -2.26
N ILE A 643 10.43 19.01 -0.92
CA ILE A 643 11.00 19.99 0.02
C ILE A 643 12.46 20.26 -0.35
N SER A 644 13.25 19.19 -0.55
CA SER A 644 14.66 19.30 -0.93
C SER A 644 14.84 20.05 -2.26
N LYS A 645 14.00 19.76 -3.25
CA LYS A 645 14.01 20.42 -4.56
C LYS A 645 13.66 21.91 -4.47
N PHE A 646 12.74 22.28 -3.59
CA PHE A 646 12.38 23.67 -3.33
C PHE A 646 13.57 24.45 -2.73
N PHE A 647 14.20 23.94 -1.68
CA PHE A 647 15.31 24.64 -1.01
C PHE A 647 16.61 24.66 -1.82
N ARG A 648 16.80 23.80 -2.83
CA ARG A 648 17.94 23.90 -3.78
C ARG A 648 18.00 25.23 -4.54
N GLN A 649 16.91 26.01 -4.56
CA GLN A 649 16.85 27.32 -5.20
C GLN A 649 17.32 28.46 -4.28
N PHE A 650 17.58 28.16 -3.00
CA PHE A 650 18.11 29.12 -2.04
C PHE A 650 19.62 29.23 -2.21
N THR A 651 20.12 30.46 -2.20
CA THR A 651 21.55 30.76 -2.23
C THR A 651 21.98 31.27 -0.85
N GLU A 652 23.26 31.07 -0.50
CA GLU A 652 23.84 31.61 0.74
C GLU A 652 23.67 33.14 0.83
N GLU A 653 23.67 33.80 -0.32
CA GLU A 653 23.45 35.24 -0.47
C GLU A 653 22.09 35.73 0.05
N TYR A 654 21.09 34.86 0.16
CA TYR A 654 19.82 35.23 0.76
C TYR A 654 19.91 35.37 2.27
N GLY A 655 20.87 34.74 2.96
CA GLY A 655 21.09 34.91 4.40
C GLY A 655 20.16 34.11 5.32
N PHE A 656 19.44 33.09 4.81
CA PHE A 656 18.61 32.21 5.62
C PHE A 656 19.41 31.07 6.26
N ASN A 657 19.16 30.77 7.53
CA ASN A 657 19.48 29.48 8.14
C ASN A 657 18.27 28.55 7.97
N TYR A 658 18.27 27.73 6.92
CA TYR A 658 17.21 26.76 6.69
C TYR A 658 17.61 25.34 7.10
N LYS A 659 16.64 24.59 7.65
CA LYS A 659 16.77 23.18 8.07
C LYS A 659 15.62 22.36 7.52
N ILE A 660 15.95 21.21 6.94
CA ILE A 660 15.03 20.12 6.61
C ILE A 660 15.21 19.06 7.70
N ILE A 661 14.23 18.95 8.57
CA ILE A 661 14.27 18.10 9.75
C ILE A 661 13.38 16.88 9.50
N VAL A 662 13.95 15.68 9.64
CA VAL A 662 13.22 14.42 9.53
C VAL A 662 13.21 13.76 10.90
N ALA A 663 12.04 13.59 11.50
CA ALA A 663 11.90 12.87 12.76
C ALA A 663 11.27 11.51 12.52
N ASP A 664 12.06 10.46 12.68
CA ASP A 664 11.57 9.09 12.58
C ASP A 664 12.41 8.16 13.47
N ALA A 665 11.75 7.25 14.19
CA ALA A 665 12.41 6.28 15.04
C ALA A 665 12.99 5.10 14.23
N SER A 666 12.49 4.84 13.03
CA SER A 666 12.90 3.69 12.20
C SER A 666 14.15 3.95 11.34
N ILE A 667 14.53 5.21 11.15
CA ILE A 667 15.67 5.60 10.31
C ILE A 667 16.94 5.58 11.18
N VAL A 668 17.47 4.37 11.45
CA VAL A 668 18.64 4.18 12.34
C VAL A 668 19.97 4.00 11.59
N ASN A 669 19.96 3.80 10.27
CA ASN A 669 21.16 3.50 9.48
C ASN A 669 21.37 4.52 8.33
N PRO A 670 22.60 5.06 8.14
CA PRO A 670 22.98 5.87 6.97
C PRO A 670 22.60 5.28 5.60
N ASP A 671 22.64 3.95 5.44
CA ASP A 671 22.24 3.28 4.20
C ASP A 671 20.74 3.46 3.90
N VAL A 672 19.91 3.43 4.95
CA VAL A 672 18.45 3.68 4.85
C VAL A 672 18.19 5.15 4.48
N ILE A 673 18.97 6.08 5.05
CA ILE A 673 18.92 7.50 4.68
C ILE A 673 19.27 7.68 3.20
N ASN A 674 20.39 7.12 2.74
CA ASN A 674 20.82 7.19 1.35
C ASN A 674 19.81 6.56 0.39
N GLN A 675 19.18 5.44 0.80
CA GLN A 675 18.12 4.79 0.06
C GLN A 675 16.92 5.73 -0.15
N HIS A 676 16.47 6.42 0.91
CA HIS A 676 15.39 7.41 0.84
C HIS A 676 15.73 8.64 -0.03
N PHE A 677 17.00 8.92 -0.31
CA PHE A 677 17.43 9.96 -1.27
C PHE A 677 17.68 9.43 -2.69
N SER A 678 17.86 8.12 -2.87
CA SER A 678 18.22 7.52 -4.16
C SER A 678 17.01 7.15 -5.04
N SER A 679 15.83 6.95 -4.44
CA SER A 679 14.62 6.48 -5.14
C SER A 679 13.37 7.23 -4.68
N THR A 680 12.60 7.77 -5.64
CA THR A 680 11.29 8.40 -5.41
C THR A 680 10.13 7.39 -5.34
N VAL A 681 10.43 6.10 -5.50
CA VAL A 681 9.41 5.05 -5.46
C VAL A 681 8.93 4.92 -4.02
N SER A 682 7.62 5.10 -3.81
CA SER A 682 6.98 4.80 -2.53
C SER A 682 7.25 3.34 -2.21
N GLU A 683 8.03 3.08 -1.16
CA GLU A 683 8.23 1.71 -0.70
C GLU A 683 6.92 1.24 -0.03
N PRO A 684 6.31 0.13 -0.48
CA PRO A 684 5.24 -0.48 0.29
C PRO A 684 5.80 -0.92 1.65
N ASN A 685 4.98 -0.75 2.69
CA ASN A 685 5.27 -1.06 4.09
C ASN A 685 6.15 -2.31 4.26
N LYS A 686 7.45 -2.09 4.48
CA LYS A 686 8.37 -3.17 4.81
C LYS A 686 8.20 -3.52 6.29
N ILE A 687 8.02 -4.81 6.55
CA ILE A 687 8.40 -5.40 7.82
C ILE A 687 9.93 -5.32 7.86
N PHE A 688 10.47 -4.46 8.71
CA PHE A 688 11.88 -4.54 9.09
C PHE A 688 12.03 -5.83 9.91
N PHE A 689 12.85 -6.77 9.43
CA PHE A 689 13.26 -7.95 10.18
C PHE A 689 14.55 -7.68 10.94
#